data_AF-A0A9W6S268-F1
#
_entry.id   AF-A0A9W6S268-F1
#
_cell.length_a   1.000
_cell.length_b   1.000
_cell.length_c   1.000
_cell.angle_alpha   90.00
_cell.angle_beta   90.00
_cell.angle_gamma   90.00
#
_symmetry.space_group_name_H-M   'P 1'
#
loop_
_entity.id
_entity.type
_entity.pdbx_description
1 polymer ?
#
loop_
_entity_poly.entity_id
_entity_poly.type
_entity_poly.pdbx_seq_one_letter_code
_entity_poly.pdbx_strand_id
1 'polypeptide(L)'
;MTRVTAGFSRTHWPGALRPYQATALDRLDAAWAGGRRRAWAVLPPGAGKTLIGLEAARRLARKVVVLVPNTAIQYQWIAHWQRFTPATATAGADRSLGADVTVLTYQSLAIFDPDAETDDEGRARGPMRRLHANGRELIERLAGAGPLTLVLDECHHLLDVWGRLVAEVLERLPDAMVLGLTGTPPESLSPAEAALVDTLFGTPILGASIPALVREGHLAPFAELAWLTPPTAVEADHIAGEAERFAELTTDLVTSTGFLTWLDARFTANTHAVPWTRTEKDEPRLAAAALRMHHAGLLGLPPGARIREEHRHVPSADDWVALLDDYVTRAAPGADTVEAIRRALPSVGYTLTRRGVRAARSPVDRVLARSAAKTYATVEIAAAEGAALGDRLRALVLCDHERAGARLPARLRGVLEAEAGSAWLVLGNLVADERTAPLVPMLVTGRTVAAGPATARAFLAWADRPDLSLTEDGGVCVIGGSWSARTWVRLVTAFFEEGHCRVLIGTRALLGEGWDARGVNALIDLTSATTTTSVVQTRGRALRLDPSWPEKVANVWTVVCVADGHPKGAADWQRFVRKHRGYLAAAPDGEIVSGVAHVDAVFSPYAPPAPGELDAVNAAMLGRASAREATREAWRLGTGFRDELVHTLRVRAARTAGAPVREEEAARPEPPPVVPAAACAVPAPARPVSAVTALALAGGGAALLLLTVLTWVAVLLGLPLLATGTFLGVRRARALRRAERLLEEAAGDPPLLRFACAVADGLLAAGLSRRGAEGVVARVEPDGSYRLSLADVDTVTSERFALALDEVLSPIAAPRYVMPRYVLRSAPVQEWLAGAARADGVVYHAVPAVLGQNRGRATAFARAWNTWISAGEPVYANTPEGEGVLATHRGEDPLSATTVLRVAWD
;
A
#
# COMPACT_ATOMS: atom_id res chain seq x y z
N MET A 1 44.86 -21.52 -1.16
CA MET A 1 44.07 -20.26 -1.16
C MET A 1 44.63 -19.35 -2.25
N THR A 2 43.79 -18.77 -3.11
CA THR A 2 44.24 -17.78 -4.09
C THR A 2 44.57 -16.44 -3.39
N ARG A 3 45.39 -15.58 -4.02
CA ARG A 3 45.73 -14.24 -3.50
C ARG A 3 44.49 -13.43 -3.11
N VAL A 4 43.43 -13.54 -3.91
CA VAL A 4 42.13 -12.90 -3.70
C VAL A 4 41.47 -13.39 -2.39
N THR A 5 41.40 -14.70 -2.17
CA THR A 5 40.82 -15.28 -0.94
C THR A 5 41.61 -14.88 0.32
N ALA A 6 42.94 -14.81 0.23
CA ALA A 6 43.79 -14.36 1.33
C ALA A 6 43.63 -12.86 1.64
N GLY A 7 43.36 -12.03 0.62
CA GLY A 7 43.08 -10.60 0.80
C GLY A 7 41.73 -10.35 1.50
N PHE A 8 40.66 -10.99 1.04
CA PHE A 8 39.32 -10.78 1.60
C PHE A 8 39.15 -11.29 3.04
N SER A 9 39.82 -12.39 3.39
CA SER A 9 39.74 -12.96 4.75
C SER A 9 40.40 -12.10 5.83
N ARG A 10 41.38 -11.27 5.44
CA ARG A 10 42.11 -10.37 6.37
C ARG A 10 41.46 -8.99 6.47
N THR A 11 40.88 -8.50 5.39
CA THR A 11 40.14 -7.24 5.36
C THR A 11 38.80 -7.39 6.08
N HIS A 12 38.42 -6.41 6.90
CA HIS A 12 37.10 -6.32 7.52
C HIS A 12 36.62 -4.87 7.62
N TRP A 13 35.32 -4.69 7.82
CA TRP A 13 34.75 -3.39 8.12
C TRP A 13 35.17 -2.95 9.53
N PRO A 14 35.78 -1.77 9.74
CA PRO A 14 36.27 -1.35 11.05
C PRO A 14 35.16 -1.01 12.06
N GLY A 15 33.94 -0.71 11.59
CA GLY A 15 32.82 -0.39 12.45
C GLY A 15 32.02 -1.61 12.89
N ALA A 16 31.13 -1.43 13.86
CA ALA A 16 30.14 -2.45 14.20
C ALA A 16 29.05 -2.51 13.11
N LEU A 17 28.61 -3.72 12.75
CA LEU A 17 27.40 -3.92 11.96
C LEU A 17 26.18 -3.70 12.86
N ARG A 18 25.16 -3.03 12.35
CA ARG A 18 23.89 -2.89 13.07
C ARG A 18 23.17 -4.23 13.14
N PRO A 19 22.33 -4.50 14.16
CA PRO A 19 21.67 -5.81 14.32
C PRO A 19 20.96 -6.30 13.06
N TYR A 20 20.15 -5.46 12.42
CA TYR A 20 19.46 -5.82 11.17
C TYR A 20 20.41 -6.09 9.99
N GLN A 21 21.60 -5.48 9.96
CA GLN A 21 22.61 -5.74 8.93
C GLN A 21 23.23 -7.11 9.14
N ALA A 22 23.52 -7.48 10.39
CA ALA A 22 24.00 -8.81 10.74
C ALA A 22 22.94 -9.87 10.38
N THR A 23 21.68 -9.68 10.77
CA THR A 23 20.57 -10.58 10.42
C THR A 23 20.40 -10.74 8.90
N ALA A 24 20.51 -9.66 8.13
CA ALA A 24 20.46 -9.72 6.67
C ALA A 24 21.62 -10.55 6.08
N LEU A 25 22.83 -10.37 6.61
CA LEU A 25 24.00 -11.15 6.21
C LEU A 25 23.87 -12.63 6.60
N ASP A 26 23.34 -12.94 7.79
CA ASP A 26 23.12 -14.33 8.24
C ASP A 26 22.08 -15.05 7.36
N ARG A 27 21.00 -14.35 6.95
CA ARG A 27 20.01 -14.89 6.00
C ARG A 27 20.63 -15.15 4.63
N LEU A 28 21.54 -14.29 4.18
CA LEU A 28 22.28 -14.47 2.95
C LEU A 28 23.25 -15.67 3.05
N ASP A 29 24.00 -15.79 4.15
CA ASP A 29 24.89 -16.91 4.43
C ASP A 29 24.12 -18.24 4.45
N ALA A 30 22.96 -18.27 5.10
CA ALA A 30 22.07 -19.45 5.10
C ALA A 30 21.57 -19.81 3.70
N ALA A 31 21.21 -18.80 2.88
CA ALA A 31 20.79 -19.03 1.50
C ALA A 31 21.91 -19.66 0.65
N TRP A 32 23.13 -19.15 0.77
CA TRP A 32 24.28 -19.70 0.04
C TRP A 32 24.68 -21.09 0.54
N ALA A 33 24.66 -21.32 1.86
CA ALA A 33 24.90 -22.62 2.47
C ALA A 33 23.85 -23.67 2.04
N GLY A 34 22.61 -23.24 1.82
CA GLY A 34 21.53 -24.05 1.23
C GLY A 34 21.69 -24.34 -0.26
N GLY A 35 22.82 -23.97 -0.88
CA GLY A 35 23.13 -24.24 -2.29
C GLY A 35 22.63 -23.17 -3.26
N ARG A 36 22.02 -22.07 -2.78
CA ARG A 36 21.60 -20.98 -3.69
C ARG A 36 22.82 -20.26 -4.23
N ARG A 37 22.90 -20.16 -5.55
CA ARG A 37 23.92 -19.36 -6.24
C ARG A 37 23.52 -17.90 -6.46
N ARG A 38 22.23 -17.62 -6.35
CA ARG A 38 21.65 -16.30 -6.59
C ARG A 38 20.77 -15.90 -5.42
N ALA A 39 20.89 -14.65 -5.01
CA ALA A 39 20.16 -14.06 -3.91
C ALA A 39 19.68 -12.67 -4.27
N TRP A 40 18.52 -12.29 -3.74
CA TRP A 40 17.95 -10.96 -3.88
C TRP A 40 17.69 -10.38 -2.50
N ALA A 41 18.42 -9.35 -2.11
CA ALA A 41 18.24 -8.68 -0.83
C ALA A 41 17.47 -7.36 -1.02
N VAL A 42 16.35 -7.25 -0.31
CA VAL A 42 15.50 -6.06 -0.29
C VAL A 42 15.79 -5.27 0.98
N LEU A 43 16.33 -4.07 0.82
CA LEU A 43 16.84 -3.22 1.90
C LEU A 43 16.42 -1.77 1.64
N PRO A 44 15.73 -1.09 2.57
CA PRO A 44 15.30 0.28 2.31
C PRO A 44 16.49 1.26 2.22
N PRO A 45 16.29 2.45 1.64
CA PRO A 45 17.32 3.49 1.60
C PRO A 45 17.80 3.84 3.01
N GLY A 46 19.10 4.06 3.16
CA GLY A 46 19.70 4.32 4.48
C GLY A 46 19.99 3.09 5.33
N ALA A 47 19.48 1.89 4.97
CA ALA A 47 19.78 0.64 5.67
C ALA A 47 21.26 0.23 5.58
N GLY A 48 22.02 0.78 4.63
CA GLY A 48 23.42 0.39 4.38
C GLY A 48 23.57 -0.73 3.36
N LYS A 49 22.77 -0.70 2.28
CA LYS A 49 22.87 -1.60 1.11
C LYS A 49 24.31 -1.84 0.65
N THR A 50 25.07 -0.76 0.47
CA THR A 50 26.47 -0.81 0.03
C THR A 50 27.35 -1.61 1.01
N LEU A 51 27.16 -1.42 2.32
CA LEU A 51 27.93 -2.15 3.33
C LEU A 51 27.56 -3.64 3.35
N ILE A 52 26.25 -3.96 3.34
CA ILE A 52 25.78 -5.36 3.29
C ILE A 52 26.28 -6.04 2.01
N GLY A 53 26.19 -5.37 0.86
CA GLY A 53 26.64 -5.90 -0.42
C GLY A 53 28.14 -6.19 -0.46
N LEU A 54 28.97 -5.25 0.03
CA LEU A 54 30.42 -5.43 0.11
C LEU A 54 30.81 -6.53 1.11
N GLU A 55 30.16 -6.57 2.27
CA GLU A 55 30.45 -7.58 3.30
C GLU A 55 30.01 -8.98 2.86
N ALA A 56 28.84 -9.11 2.23
CA ALA A 56 28.38 -10.33 1.55
C ALA A 56 29.39 -10.82 0.51
N ALA A 57 29.84 -9.93 -0.38
CA ALA A 57 30.79 -10.27 -1.43
C ALA A 57 32.16 -10.66 -0.85
N ARG A 58 32.62 -9.98 0.20
CA ARG A 58 33.85 -10.29 0.93
C ARG A 58 33.80 -11.66 1.58
N ARG A 59 32.69 -12.04 2.23
CA ARG A 59 32.50 -13.37 2.87
C ARG A 59 32.59 -14.52 1.87
N LEU A 60 32.13 -14.31 0.63
CA LEU A 60 32.29 -15.29 -0.46
C LEU A 60 33.74 -15.44 -0.95
N ALA A 61 34.61 -14.47 -0.64
CA ALA A 61 36.05 -14.49 -0.92
C ALA A 61 36.44 -14.80 -2.39
N ARG A 62 35.62 -14.29 -3.32
CA ARG A 62 35.77 -14.38 -4.78
C ARG A 62 36.04 -13.00 -5.36
N LYS A 63 36.53 -12.92 -6.60
CA LYS A 63 36.68 -11.64 -7.30
C LYS A 63 35.32 -10.95 -7.41
N VAL A 64 35.23 -9.67 -7.05
CA VAL A 64 33.95 -8.96 -6.95
C VAL A 64 33.79 -8.02 -8.13
N VAL A 65 32.64 -8.10 -8.78
CA VAL A 65 32.20 -7.12 -9.78
C VAL A 65 30.88 -6.54 -9.32
N VAL A 66 30.82 -5.22 -9.17
CA VAL A 66 29.61 -4.49 -8.80
C VAL A 66 29.11 -3.71 -10.01
N LEU A 67 27.82 -3.83 -10.31
CA LEU A 67 27.15 -3.07 -11.36
C LEU A 67 26.20 -2.06 -10.75
N VAL A 68 26.39 -0.79 -11.08
CA VAL A 68 25.66 0.35 -10.52
C VAL A 68 24.96 1.18 -11.61
N PRO A 69 23.91 1.94 -11.29
CA PRO A 69 23.16 2.70 -12.30
C PRO A 69 23.93 3.91 -12.87
N ASN A 70 24.80 4.55 -12.09
CA ASN A 70 25.52 5.76 -12.53
C ASN A 70 26.91 5.91 -11.88
N THR A 71 27.69 6.86 -12.39
CA THR A 71 29.06 7.13 -11.96
C THR A 71 29.17 7.74 -10.55
N ALA A 72 28.13 8.41 -10.05
CA ALA A 72 28.12 8.92 -8.68
C ALA A 72 28.07 7.77 -7.67
N ILE A 73 27.19 6.78 -7.90
CA ILE A 73 27.08 5.58 -7.07
C ILE A 73 28.34 4.71 -7.23
N GLN A 74 28.94 4.65 -8.43
CA GLN A 74 30.21 3.95 -8.64
C GLN A 74 31.31 4.46 -7.69
N TYR A 75 31.46 5.78 -7.59
CA TYR A 75 32.42 6.39 -6.68
C TYR A 75 32.10 6.09 -5.21
N GLN A 76 30.82 6.12 -4.83
CA GLN A 76 30.38 5.79 -3.47
C GLN A 76 30.77 4.37 -3.06
N TRP A 77 30.57 3.37 -3.92
CA TRP A 77 30.94 1.98 -3.65
C TRP A 77 32.46 1.82 -3.47
N ILE A 78 33.27 2.46 -4.33
CA ILE A 78 34.73 2.43 -4.21
C ILE A 78 35.19 3.10 -2.92
N ALA A 79 34.64 4.28 -2.60
CA ALA A 79 34.96 5.00 -1.36
C ALA A 79 34.57 4.20 -0.10
N HIS A 80 33.46 3.45 -0.15
CA HIS A 80 33.07 2.55 0.93
C HIS A 80 34.04 1.38 1.10
N TRP A 81 34.50 0.78 0.01
CA TRP A 81 35.50 -0.30 0.09
C TRP A 81 36.82 0.17 0.71
N GLN A 82 37.26 1.37 0.34
CA GLN A 82 38.51 1.97 0.85
C GLN A 82 38.52 2.18 2.37
N ARG A 83 37.36 2.11 3.04
CA ARG A 83 37.27 2.17 4.50
C ARG A 83 37.54 0.84 5.19
N PHE A 84 37.53 -0.28 4.48
CA PHE A 84 37.83 -1.57 5.07
C PHE A 84 39.32 -1.68 5.43
N THR A 85 39.62 -2.36 6.55
CA THR A 85 40.97 -2.43 7.11
C THR A 85 41.35 -3.88 7.48
N PRO A 86 42.64 -4.26 7.37
CA PRO A 86 43.67 -3.60 6.56
C PRO A 86 43.30 -3.62 5.07
N ALA A 87 43.84 -2.68 4.29
CA ALA A 87 43.60 -2.53 2.85
C ALA A 87 44.35 -3.62 2.04
N THR A 88 43.96 -4.89 2.21
CA THR A 88 44.62 -6.04 1.58
C THR A 88 44.01 -6.46 0.23
N ALA A 89 42.92 -5.84 -0.19
CA ALA A 89 42.26 -6.06 -1.48
C ALA A 89 41.96 -4.71 -2.17
N THR A 90 42.23 -4.65 -3.47
CA THR A 90 42.16 -3.43 -4.29
C THR A 90 40.75 -3.15 -4.80
N ALA A 91 40.39 -1.88 -4.97
CA ALA A 91 39.14 -1.47 -5.62
C ALA A 91 39.37 -0.46 -6.75
N GLY A 92 38.60 -0.58 -7.83
CA GLY A 92 38.71 0.29 -8.99
C GLY A 92 37.49 0.28 -9.90
N ALA A 93 37.55 1.08 -10.97
CA ALA A 93 36.48 1.26 -11.96
C ALA A 93 36.88 0.82 -13.37
N ASP A 94 38.01 0.15 -13.52
CA ASP A 94 38.58 -0.21 -14.82
C ASP A 94 37.95 -1.50 -15.39
N ARG A 95 37.57 -1.45 -16.68
CA ARG A 95 37.03 -2.57 -17.46
C ARG A 95 38.05 -3.70 -17.70
N SER A 96 39.33 -3.49 -17.38
CA SER A 96 40.34 -4.56 -17.34
C SER A 96 40.06 -5.61 -16.25
N LEU A 97 39.21 -5.28 -15.27
CA LEU A 97 38.98 -6.08 -14.07
C LEU A 97 40.28 -6.33 -13.29
N GLY A 98 41.27 -5.42 -13.36
CA GLY A 98 42.56 -5.60 -12.68
C GLY A 98 42.47 -5.58 -11.15
N ALA A 99 41.42 -4.96 -10.59
CA ALA A 99 41.19 -4.87 -9.15
C ALA A 99 40.44 -6.09 -8.59
N ASP A 100 40.63 -6.39 -7.31
CA ASP A 100 39.92 -7.45 -6.59
C ASP A 100 38.42 -7.15 -6.47
N VAL A 101 38.08 -5.86 -6.32
CA VAL A 101 36.73 -5.30 -6.35
C VAL A 101 36.62 -4.30 -7.50
N THR A 102 35.87 -4.64 -8.55
CA THR A 102 35.67 -3.75 -9.70
C THR A 102 34.24 -3.23 -9.73
N VAL A 103 34.05 -1.91 -9.73
CA VAL A 103 32.72 -1.27 -9.76
C VAL A 103 32.51 -0.64 -11.14
N LEU A 104 31.52 -1.09 -11.89
CA LEU A 104 31.19 -0.62 -13.25
C LEU A 104 29.75 -0.13 -13.31
N THR A 105 29.42 0.67 -14.32
CA THR A 105 28.02 1.08 -14.58
C THR A 105 27.31 0.05 -15.46
N TYR A 106 25.98 -0.05 -15.39
CA TYR A 106 25.22 -0.90 -16.32
C TYR A 106 25.46 -0.51 -17.79
N GLN A 107 25.60 0.78 -18.08
CA GLN A 107 25.95 1.28 -19.42
C GLN A 107 27.31 0.76 -19.91
N SER A 108 28.24 0.44 -19.00
CA SER A 108 29.50 -0.18 -19.39
C SER A 108 29.32 -1.58 -19.97
N LEU A 109 28.25 -2.30 -19.61
CA LEU A 109 27.92 -3.60 -20.19
C LEU A 109 27.24 -3.51 -21.56
N ALA A 110 26.32 -2.55 -21.76
CA ALA A 110 25.63 -2.39 -23.05
C ALA A 110 25.86 -1.02 -23.69
N ILE A 111 26.83 -1.00 -24.58
CA ILE A 111 26.85 -0.07 -25.70
C ILE A 111 26.19 -0.85 -26.83
N PHE A 112 24.96 -0.49 -27.21
CA PHE A 112 24.26 -1.13 -28.31
C PHE A 112 24.75 -0.58 -29.64
N ASP A 113 24.92 -1.47 -30.63
CA ASP A 113 25.20 -1.09 -32.01
C ASP A 113 23.88 -0.64 -32.67
N PRO A 114 23.76 0.63 -33.12
CA PRO A 114 22.54 1.15 -33.75
C PRO A 114 22.19 0.44 -35.06
N ASP A 115 23.14 -0.23 -35.72
CA ASP A 115 22.92 -0.93 -36.99
C ASP A 115 22.48 -2.41 -36.81
N ALA A 116 22.34 -2.89 -35.57
CA ALA A 116 22.12 -4.30 -35.24
C ALA A 116 20.70 -4.66 -34.77
N GLU A 117 19.68 -3.86 -35.07
CA GLU A 117 18.31 -4.06 -34.55
C GLU A 117 17.60 -5.32 -35.11
N THR A 118 17.87 -5.68 -36.36
CA THR A 118 17.24 -6.81 -37.06
C THR A 118 18.26 -7.76 -37.68
N ASP A 119 17.93 -9.05 -37.78
CA ASP A 119 18.69 -9.98 -38.63
C ASP A 119 18.39 -9.77 -40.12
N ASP A 120 19.13 -10.46 -40.99
CA ASP A 120 19.00 -10.35 -42.45
C ASP A 120 17.60 -10.80 -42.95
N GLU A 121 16.79 -11.36 -42.05
CA GLU A 121 15.42 -11.85 -42.25
C GLU A 121 14.36 -10.96 -41.56
N GLY A 122 14.77 -9.82 -40.97
CA GLY A 122 13.86 -8.84 -40.34
C GLY A 122 13.35 -9.21 -38.94
N ARG A 123 13.93 -10.24 -38.28
CA ARG A 123 13.57 -10.64 -36.91
C ARG A 123 14.40 -9.88 -35.88
N ALA A 124 13.79 -9.56 -34.75
CA ALA A 124 14.45 -8.91 -33.63
C ALA A 124 15.58 -9.81 -33.07
N ARG A 125 16.83 -9.31 -33.09
CA ARG A 125 17.99 -10.03 -32.52
C ARG A 125 17.97 -9.96 -30.98
N GLY A 126 18.40 -11.04 -30.32
CA GLY A 126 18.58 -11.08 -28.85
C GLY A 126 19.57 -10.00 -28.35
N PRO A 127 19.38 -9.40 -27.16
CA PRO A 127 20.17 -8.29 -26.63
C PRO A 127 21.70 -8.47 -26.70
N MET A 128 22.25 -9.66 -26.41
CA MET A 128 23.70 -9.89 -26.50
C MET A 128 24.25 -9.75 -27.92
N ARG A 129 23.46 -10.08 -28.95
CA ARG A 129 23.89 -9.95 -30.36
C ARG A 129 23.87 -8.50 -30.86
N ARG A 130 23.28 -7.59 -30.09
CA ARG A 130 23.21 -6.15 -30.34
C ARG A 130 24.34 -5.37 -29.63
N LEU A 131 25.18 -6.05 -28.85
CA LEU A 131 26.27 -5.42 -28.11
C LEU A 131 27.43 -5.07 -29.04
N HIS A 132 27.91 -3.83 -28.91
CA HIS A 132 29.18 -3.37 -29.47
C HIS A 132 30.35 -4.27 -29.00
N ALA A 133 31.42 -4.34 -29.81
CA ALA A 133 32.60 -5.18 -29.55
C ALA A 133 33.15 -5.02 -28.11
N ASN A 134 33.27 -3.78 -27.62
CA ASN A 134 33.72 -3.46 -26.25
C ASN A 134 32.85 -4.08 -25.13
N GLY A 135 31.53 -4.24 -25.36
CA GLY A 135 30.62 -4.89 -24.41
C GLY A 135 30.82 -6.41 -24.41
N ARG A 136 30.98 -7.00 -25.59
CA ARG A 136 31.27 -8.43 -25.76
C ARG A 136 32.61 -8.82 -25.12
N GLU A 137 33.64 -8.03 -25.33
CA GLU A 137 34.95 -8.24 -24.72
C GLU A 137 34.88 -8.20 -23.18
N LEU A 138 34.10 -7.27 -22.61
CA LEU A 138 33.90 -7.23 -21.16
C LEU A 138 33.22 -8.51 -20.63
N ILE A 139 32.24 -9.05 -21.35
CA ILE A 139 31.58 -10.32 -20.99
C ILE A 139 32.57 -11.49 -21.06
N GLU A 140 33.42 -11.53 -22.09
CA GLU A 140 34.47 -12.54 -22.20
C GLU A 140 35.50 -12.43 -21.08
N ARG A 141 35.88 -11.21 -20.69
CA ARG A 141 36.74 -10.98 -19.51
C ARG A 141 36.06 -11.42 -18.21
N LEU A 142 34.76 -11.18 -18.05
CA LEU A 142 34.00 -11.68 -16.90
C LEU A 142 34.00 -13.21 -16.85
N ALA A 143 33.77 -13.87 -17.98
CA ALA A 143 33.78 -15.33 -18.08
C ALA A 143 35.19 -15.91 -17.82
N GLY A 144 36.25 -15.22 -18.29
CA GLY A 144 37.64 -15.61 -18.09
C GLY A 144 38.21 -15.27 -16.71
N ALA A 145 37.52 -14.47 -15.88
CA ALA A 145 38.00 -14.04 -14.57
C ALA A 145 37.97 -15.12 -13.47
N GLY A 146 37.37 -16.28 -13.75
CA GLY A 146 37.19 -17.37 -12.79
C GLY A 146 36.00 -17.18 -11.85
N PRO A 147 35.96 -17.86 -10.69
CA PRO A 147 34.87 -17.74 -9.72
C PRO A 147 34.73 -16.29 -9.25
N LEU A 148 33.61 -15.67 -9.58
CA LEU A 148 33.33 -14.28 -9.25
C LEU A 148 32.03 -14.13 -8.47
N THR A 149 31.93 -13.03 -7.73
CA THR A 149 30.70 -12.53 -7.12
C THR A 149 30.24 -11.31 -7.92
N LEU A 150 29.05 -11.40 -8.51
CA LEU A 150 28.40 -10.31 -9.21
C LEU A 150 27.37 -9.65 -8.30
N VAL A 151 27.58 -8.39 -7.96
CA VAL A 151 26.65 -7.58 -7.18
C VAL A 151 25.92 -6.62 -8.10
N LEU A 152 24.59 -6.67 -8.11
CA LEU A 152 23.72 -5.83 -8.94
C LEU A 152 23.04 -4.81 -8.03
N ASP A 153 23.51 -3.57 -8.04
CA ASP A 153 22.89 -2.49 -7.27
C ASP A 153 21.67 -1.93 -8.01
N GLU A 154 20.64 -1.56 -7.25
CA GLU A 154 19.31 -1.17 -7.76
C GLU A 154 18.81 -2.12 -8.86
N CYS A 155 18.87 -3.42 -8.59
CA CYS A 155 18.60 -4.47 -9.57
C CYS A 155 17.16 -4.49 -10.10
N HIS A 156 16.25 -3.71 -9.51
CA HIS A 156 14.90 -3.51 -10.05
C HIS A 156 14.92 -2.75 -11.39
N HIS A 157 15.93 -1.89 -11.65
CA HIS A 157 16.12 -1.28 -12.98
C HIS A 157 16.40 -2.31 -14.08
N LEU A 158 16.76 -3.54 -13.68
CA LEU A 158 16.93 -4.65 -14.60
C LEU A 158 15.59 -5.17 -15.12
N LEU A 159 14.46 -4.91 -14.49
CA LEU A 159 13.22 -5.59 -14.86
C LEU A 159 12.57 -5.09 -16.16
N ASP A 160 13.04 -3.96 -16.71
CA ASP A 160 12.62 -3.43 -18.01
C ASP A 160 13.60 -3.77 -19.17
N VAL A 161 14.63 -2.95 -19.40
CA VAL A 161 15.50 -3.02 -20.59
C VAL A 161 16.69 -3.96 -20.40
N TRP A 162 17.22 -4.02 -19.18
CA TRP A 162 18.51 -4.65 -18.90
C TRP A 162 18.41 -6.12 -18.46
N GLY A 163 17.22 -6.58 -18.05
CA GLY A 163 17.04 -7.88 -17.40
C GLY A 163 17.19 -9.03 -18.35
N ARG A 164 16.73 -8.87 -19.60
CA ARG A 164 17.01 -9.85 -20.66
C ARG A 164 18.50 -9.94 -20.98
N LEU A 165 19.19 -8.80 -21.05
CA LEU A 165 20.64 -8.80 -21.25
C LEU A 165 21.37 -9.47 -20.06
N VAL A 166 21.02 -9.11 -18.83
CA VAL A 166 21.63 -9.70 -17.63
C VAL A 166 21.33 -11.19 -17.53
N ALA A 167 20.12 -11.64 -17.89
CA ALA A 167 19.79 -13.06 -17.97
C ALA A 167 20.75 -13.80 -18.92
N GLU A 168 20.92 -13.29 -20.15
CA GLU A 168 21.84 -13.86 -21.14
C GLU A 168 23.32 -13.81 -20.67
N VAL A 169 23.75 -12.73 -20.00
CA VAL A 169 25.10 -12.64 -19.40
C VAL A 169 25.28 -13.69 -18.31
N LEU A 170 24.28 -13.91 -17.46
CA LEU A 170 24.32 -14.90 -16.38
C LEU A 170 24.35 -16.34 -16.89
N GLU A 171 23.79 -16.63 -18.08
CA GLU A 171 23.94 -17.93 -18.75
C GLU A 171 25.41 -18.23 -19.12
N ARG A 172 26.19 -17.18 -19.43
CA ARG A 172 27.63 -17.29 -19.72
C ARG A 172 28.50 -17.33 -18.47
N LEU A 173 27.92 -17.07 -17.29
CA LEU A 173 28.58 -17.05 -16.00
C LEU A 173 27.97 -18.09 -15.04
N PRO A 174 27.91 -19.39 -15.38
CA PRO A 174 27.24 -20.41 -14.56
C PRO A 174 27.88 -20.55 -13.17
N ASP A 175 29.18 -20.23 -13.07
CA ASP A 175 29.96 -20.31 -11.84
C ASP A 175 30.00 -19.01 -11.01
N ALA A 176 29.27 -17.97 -11.40
CA ALA A 176 29.14 -16.76 -10.60
C ALA A 176 28.23 -16.99 -9.37
N MET A 177 28.51 -16.25 -8.30
CA MET A 177 27.55 -15.98 -7.22
C MET A 177 26.91 -14.63 -7.51
N VAL A 178 25.58 -14.53 -7.43
CA VAL A 178 24.86 -13.29 -7.78
C VAL A 178 24.12 -12.75 -6.57
N LEU A 179 24.32 -11.46 -6.29
CA LEU A 179 23.60 -10.73 -5.26
C LEU A 179 22.91 -9.51 -5.90
N GLY A 180 21.60 -9.55 -6.02
CA GLY A 180 20.78 -8.38 -6.34
C GLY A 180 20.47 -7.57 -5.08
N LEU A 181 20.70 -6.26 -5.11
CA LEU A 181 20.35 -5.32 -4.05
C LEU A 181 19.28 -4.35 -4.57
N THR A 182 18.21 -4.18 -3.80
CA THR A 182 17.17 -3.20 -4.14
C THR A 182 16.53 -2.62 -2.90
N GLY A 183 15.87 -1.45 -3.04
CA GLY A 183 14.96 -0.92 -2.02
C GLY A 183 13.50 -1.14 -2.36
N THR A 184 13.23 -1.75 -3.51
CA THR A 184 11.89 -1.95 -4.06
C THR A 184 11.30 -3.25 -3.49
N PRO A 185 10.16 -3.17 -2.79
CA PRO A 185 9.49 -4.34 -2.22
C PRO A 185 8.91 -5.25 -3.32
N PRO A 186 8.95 -6.59 -3.16
CA PRO A 186 8.47 -7.55 -4.16
C PRO A 186 6.99 -7.40 -4.50
N GLU A 187 6.18 -6.93 -3.55
CA GLU A 187 4.74 -6.71 -3.70
C GLU A 187 4.41 -5.59 -4.71
N SER A 188 5.39 -4.76 -5.07
CA SER A 188 5.23 -3.69 -6.05
C SER A 188 5.48 -4.12 -7.50
N LEU A 189 5.97 -5.35 -7.72
CA LEU A 189 6.29 -5.87 -9.04
C LEU A 189 5.02 -6.33 -9.77
N SER A 190 4.95 -6.06 -11.08
CA SER A 190 3.95 -6.68 -11.94
C SER A 190 4.18 -8.19 -12.04
N PRO A 191 3.16 -8.98 -12.45
CA PRO A 191 3.33 -10.44 -12.59
C PRO A 191 4.48 -10.84 -13.53
N ALA A 192 4.72 -10.06 -14.59
CA ALA A 192 5.82 -10.32 -15.52
C ALA A 192 7.20 -10.02 -14.91
N GLU A 193 7.32 -8.91 -14.17
CA GLU A 193 8.54 -8.55 -13.45
C GLU A 193 8.84 -9.54 -12.32
N ALA A 194 7.81 -9.98 -11.58
CA ALA A 194 7.95 -10.98 -10.53
C ALA A 194 8.47 -12.33 -11.07
N ALA A 195 7.96 -12.78 -12.22
CA ALA A 195 8.45 -14.00 -12.88
C ALA A 195 9.91 -13.86 -13.35
N LEU A 196 10.28 -12.68 -13.86
CA LEU A 196 11.66 -12.38 -14.25
C LEU A 196 12.60 -12.35 -13.03
N VAL A 197 12.18 -11.72 -11.93
CA VAL A 197 12.95 -11.71 -10.67
C VAL A 197 13.15 -13.12 -10.14
N ASP A 198 12.11 -13.96 -10.14
CA ASP A 198 12.22 -15.34 -9.69
C ASP A 198 13.25 -16.12 -10.53
N THR A 199 13.25 -15.90 -11.84
CA THR A 199 14.24 -16.49 -12.77
C THR A 199 15.66 -15.96 -12.49
N LEU A 200 15.82 -14.66 -12.25
CA LEU A 200 17.12 -14.02 -12.07
C LEU A 200 17.72 -14.27 -10.70
N PHE A 201 16.91 -14.32 -9.64
CA PHE A 201 17.39 -14.29 -8.25
C PHE A 201 16.69 -15.26 -7.28
N GLY A 202 15.51 -15.77 -7.63
CA GLY A 202 14.65 -16.59 -6.78
C GLY A 202 14.00 -15.79 -5.64
N THR A 203 13.63 -16.49 -4.56
CA THR A 203 12.90 -15.91 -3.43
C THR A 203 13.65 -14.74 -2.77
N PRO A 204 12.98 -13.59 -2.53
CA PRO A 204 13.58 -12.43 -1.86
C PRO A 204 14.03 -12.76 -0.44
N ILE A 205 15.14 -12.17 -0.05
CA ILE A 205 15.63 -12.07 1.32
C ILE A 205 15.29 -10.66 1.79
N LEU A 206 14.25 -10.55 2.60
CA LEU A 206 13.82 -9.28 3.16
C LEU A 206 14.79 -8.87 4.29
N GLY A 207 15.30 -7.65 4.22
CA GLY A 207 15.93 -6.98 5.35
C GLY A 207 14.89 -6.27 6.23
N ALA A 208 15.36 -5.45 7.16
CA ALA A 208 14.47 -4.65 8.02
C ALA A 208 13.63 -3.67 7.20
N SER A 209 12.34 -3.56 7.52
CA SER A 209 11.43 -2.57 6.94
C SER A 209 11.78 -1.13 7.38
N ILE A 210 11.19 -0.14 6.71
CA ILE A 210 11.31 1.28 7.13
C ILE A 210 10.82 1.45 8.58
N PRO A 211 9.63 0.94 8.97
CA PRO A 211 9.18 0.95 10.36
C PRO A 211 10.16 0.37 11.37
N ALA A 212 10.74 -0.80 11.08
CA ALA A 212 11.74 -1.44 11.95
C ALA A 212 12.94 -0.51 12.16
N LEU A 213 13.47 0.07 11.07
CA LEU A 213 14.61 0.98 11.14
C LEU A 213 14.29 2.28 11.88
N VAL A 214 13.07 2.79 11.81
CA VAL A 214 12.66 3.96 12.60
C VAL A 214 12.55 3.58 14.07
N ARG A 215 11.82 2.51 14.43
CA ARG A 215 11.65 2.05 15.83
C ARG A 215 12.99 1.75 16.50
N GLU A 216 13.97 1.22 15.77
CA GLU A 216 15.33 0.96 16.26
C GLU A 216 16.23 2.23 16.33
N GLY A 217 15.75 3.39 15.89
CA GLY A 217 16.52 4.64 15.89
C GLY A 217 17.63 4.68 14.83
N HIS A 218 17.45 3.97 13.71
CA HIS A 218 18.37 3.93 12.57
C HIS A 218 17.94 4.83 11.39
N LEU A 219 16.67 5.23 11.37
CA LEU A 219 16.10 6.29 10.53
C LEU A 219 15.34 7.29 11.43
N ALA A 220 15.22 8.53 10.95
CA ALA A 220 14.48 9.58 11.64
C ALA A 220 12.96 9.25 11.62
N PRO A 221 12.25 9.48 12.75
CA PRO A 221 10.79 9.55 12.75
C PRO A 221 10.28 10.54 11.69
N PHE A 222 9.12 10.25 11.11
CA PHE A 222 8.57 11.11 10.07
C PHE A 222 7.04 11.14 10.03
N ALA A 223 6.51 12.24 9.49
CA ALA A 223 5.10 12.39 9.15
C ALA A 223 4.93 12.48 7.64
N GLU A 224 3.92 11.78 7.13
CA GLU A 224 3.44 11.91 5.76
C GLU A 224 2.25 12.86 5.75
N LEU A 225 2.35 13.92 4.94
CA LEU A 225 1.44 15.05 4.90
C LEU A 225 0.99 15.31 3.46
N ALA A 226 -0.22 15.82 3.30
CA ALA A 226 -0.76 16.22 2.01
C ALA A 226 -1.14 17.70 2.02
N TRP A 227 -0.94 18.38 0.89
CA TRP A 227 -1.57 19.66 0.62
C TRP A 227 -2.50 19.50 -0.58
N LEU A 228 -3.78 19.75 -0.39
CA LEU A 228 -4.79 19.63 -1.44
C LEU A 228 -5.14 21.02 -1.96
N THR A 229 -5.08 21.23 -3.27
CA THR A 229 -5.40 22.52 -3.89
C THR A 229 -6.32 22.34 -5.07
N PRO A 230 -7.30 23.25 -5.29
CA PRO A 230 -7.92 23.37 -6.59
C PRO A 230 -6.91 23.89 -7.63
N PRO A 231 -7.16 23.69 -8.94
CA PRO A 231 -6.44 24.41 -9.99
C PRO A 231 -6.66 25.92 -9.89
N THR A 232 -5.83 26.72 -10.56
CA THR A 232 -6.07 28.18 -10.65
C THR A 232 -7.38 28.47 -11.38
N ALA A 233 -7.95 29.68 -11.24
CA ALA A 233 -9.21 30.03 -11.91
C ALA A 233 -9.17 29.78 -13.43
N VAL A 234 -8.08 30.20 -14.09
CA VAL A 234 -7.88 30.00 -15.54
C VAL A 234 -7.78 28.51 -15.90
N GLU A 235 -7.09 27.72 -15.07
CA GLU A 235 -6.97 26.28 -15.26
C GLU A 235 -8.32 25.56 -15.02
N ALA A 236 -9.10 26.00 -14.02
CA ALA A 236 -10.41 25.48 -13.69
C ALA A 236 -11.42 25.71 -14.82
N ASP A 237 -11.46 26.92 -15.39
CA ASP A 237 -12.32 27.26 -16.51
C ASP A 237 -12.02 26.38 -17.74
N HIS A 238 -10.74 26.11 -18.01
CA HIS A 238 -10.34 25.20 -19.07
C HIS A 238 -10.81 23.75 -18.82
N ILE A 239 -10.66 23.26 -17.59
CA ILE A 239 -11.10 21.91 -17.19
C ILE A 239 -12.62 21.79 -17.30
N ALA A 240 -13.37 22.81 -16.87
CA ALA A 240 -14.83 22.85 -17.01
C ALA A 240 -15.25 22.76 -18.48
N GLY A 241 -14.60 23.50 -19.38
CA GLY A 241 -14.88 23.39 -20.82
C GLY A 241 -14.48 22.05 -21.46
N GLU A 242 -13.48 21.33 -20.93
CA GLU A 242 -13.23 19.93 -21.32
C GLU A 242 -14.29 18.97 -20.74
N ALA A 243 -14.84 19.27 -19.56
CA ALA A 243 -15.86 18.48 -18.90
C ALA A 243 -17.20 18.54 -19.65
N GLU A 244 -17.60 19.73 -20.10
CA GLU A 244 -18.81 19.92 -20.92
C GLU A 244 -18.77 19.05 -22.18
N ARG A 245 -17.64 19.04 -22.91
CA ARG A 245 -17.46 18.21 -24.12
C ARG A 245 -17.54 16.71 -23.84
N PHE A 246 -17.03 16.28 -22.69
CA PHE A 246 -17.15 14.88 -22.29
C PHE A 246 -18.58 14.54 -21.87
N ALA A 247 -19.25 15.44 -21.13
CA ALA A 247 -20.64 15.29 -20.73
C ALA A 247 -21.57 15.20 -21.95
N GLU A 248 -21.36 16.02 -22.98
CA GLU A 248 -22.05 15.96 -24.27
C GLU A 248 -21.90 14.58 -24.93
N LEU A 249 -20.67 14.04 -25.02
CA LEU A 249 -20.44 12.69 -25.54
C LEU A 249 -21.19 11.65 -24.71
N THR A 250 -21.03 11.65 -23.39
CA THR A 250 -21.66 10.63 -22.54
C THR A 250 -23.17 10.70 -22.61
N THR A 251 -23.74 11.90 -22.70
CA THR A 251 -25.18 12.09 -22.87
C THR A 251 -25.63 11.49 -24.18
N ASP A 252 -24.98 11.82 -25.30
CA ASP A 252 -25.34 11.26 -26.61
C ASP A 252 -25.19 9.72 -26.66
N LEU A 253 -24.15 9.18 -26.02
CA LEU A 253 -23.98 7.73 -25.89
C LEU A 253 -25.10 7.07 -25.09
N VAL A 254 -25.54 7.71 -24.00
CA VAL A 254 -26.62 7.22 -23.13
C VAL A 254 -27.97 7.34 -23.82
N THR A 255 -28.24 8.43 -24.56
CA THR A 255 -29.58 8.72 -25.09
C THR A 255 -29.81 8.24 -26.52
N SER A 256 -28.79 8.24 -27.36
CA SER A 256 -28.94 8.15 -28.82
C SER A 256 -28.29 6.91 -29.42
N THR A 257 -27.34 6.31 -28.71
CA THR A 257 -26.64 5.10 -29.16
C THR A 257 -27.14 3.91 -28.37
N GLY A 258 -27.28 2.74 -29.00
CA GLY A 258 -27.66 1.50 -28.30
C GLY A 258 -26.61 0.99 -27.29
N PHE A 259 -25.74 1.87 -26.78
CA PHE A 259 -24.62 1.58 -25.89
C PHE A 259 -25.09 1.03 -24.53
N LEU A 260 -26.00 1.72 -23.84
CA LEU A 260 -26.52 1.22 -22.56
C LEU A 260 -27.29 -0.09 -22.74
N THR A 261 -28.11 -0.19 -23.79
CA THR A 261 -28.81 -1.43 -24.15
C THR A 261 -27.83 -2.59 -24.39
N TRP A 262 -26.71 -2.32 -25.05
CA TRP A 262 -25.67 -3.32 -25.27
C TRP A 262 -24.93 -3.70 -23.98
N LEU A 263 -24.63 -2.73 -23.11
CA LEU A 263 -24.00 -2.98 -21.81
C LEU A 263 -24.90 -3.81 -20.90
N ASP A 264 -26.20 -3.50 -20.86
CA ASP A 264 -27.20 -4.26 -20.12
C ASP A 264 -27.31 -5.68 -20.70
N ALA A 265 -27.41 -5.82 -22.03
CA ALA A 265 -27.38 -7.14 -22.67
C ALA A 265 -26.11 -7.94 -22.36
N ARG A 266 -24.95 -7.27 -22.28
CA ARG A 266 -23.67 -7.90 -21.97
C ARG A 266 -23.57 -8.38 -20.53
N PHE A 267 -23.93 -7.53 -19.57
CA PHE A 267 -23.62 -7.75 -18.15
C PHE A 267 -24.82 -8.22 -17.32
N THR A 268 -26.05 -7.81 -17.65
CA THR A 268 -27.23 -8.08 -16.81
C THR A 268 -28.18 -9.12 -17.42
N ALA A 269 -28.46 -9.04 -18.72
CA ALA A 269 -29.46 -9.88 -19.37
C ALA A 269 -28.97 -11.29 -19.74
N ASN A 270 -27.65 -11.52 -19.74
CA ASN A 270 -27.06 -12.77 -20.22
C ASN A 270 -26.97 -13.84 -19.10
N THR A 271 -28.12 -14.33 -18.64
CA THR A 271 -28.26 -15.28 -17.51
C THR A 271 -27.62 -16.66 -17.72
N HIS A 272 -27.11 -17.00 -18.93
CA HIS A 272 -26.67 -18.36 -19.25
C HIS A 272 -25.25 -18.53 -19.80
N ALA A 273 -24.44 -17.48 -20.02
CA ALA A 273 -23.15 -17.65 -20.70
C ALA A 273 -21.91 -17.61 -19.79
N VAL A 274 -21.84 -16.74 -18.78
CA VAL A 274 -20.65 -16.58 -17.92
C VAL A 274 -21.06 -16.11 -16.50
N PRO A 275 -20.73 -16.85 -15.43
CA PRO A 275 -20.92 -16.36 -14.05
C PRO A 275 -20.12 -15.09 -13.79
N TRP A 276 -20.68 -14.11 -13.07
CA TRP A 276 -20.01 -12.83 -12.77
C TRP A 276 -18.60 -12.99 -12.18
N THR A 277 -18.39 -14.01 -11.32
CA THR A 277 -17.09 -14.33 -10.73
C THR A 277 -16.00 -14.60 -11.77
N ARG A 278 -16.38 -15.12 -12.95
CA ARG A 278 -15.45 -15.33 -14.06
C ARG A 278 -15.17 -14.03 -14.80
N THR A 279 -16.18 -13.17 -15.00
CA THR A 279 -15.98 -11.82 -15.55
C THR A 279 -15.09 -10.96 -14.65
N GLU A 280 -15.29 -11.00 -13.34
CA GLU A 280 -14.46 -10.30 -12.35
C GLU A 280 -13.01 -10.81 -12.35
N LYS A 281 -12.79 -12.09 -12.65
CA LYS A 281 -11.46 -12.70 -12.73
C LYS A 281 -10.77 -12.46 -14.08
N ASP A 282 -11.47 -12.68 -15.18
CA ASP A 282 -10.94 -12.64 -16.55
C ASP A 282 -10.86 -11.19 -17.07
N GLU A 283 -11.81 -10.33 -16.68
CA GLU A 283 -11.95 -8.93 -17.12
C GLU A 283 -12.18 -7.95 -15.93
N PRO A 284 -11.27 -7.90 -14.91
CA PRO A 284 -11.49 -7.17 -13.66
C PRO A 284 -11.78 -5.68 -13.84
N ARG A 285 -11.13 -5.03 -14.82
CA ARG A 285 -11.34 -3.60 -15.11
C ARG A 285 -12.74 -3.32 -15.65
N LEU A 286 -13.25 -4.18 -16.52
CA LEU A 286 -14.59 -4.04 -17.10
C LEU A 286 -15.66 -4.36 -16.06
N ALA A 287 -15.43 -5.38 -15.23
CA ALA A 287 -16.31 -5.72 -14.13
C ALA A 287 -16.46 -4.54 -13.13
N ALA A 288 -15.35 -3.93 -12.72
CA ALA A 288 -15.38 -2.77 -11.82
C ALA A 288 -16.06 -1.55 -12.47
N ALA A 289 -15.80 -1.29 -13.76
CA ALA A 289 -16.44 -0.19 -14.50
C ALA A 289 -17.96 -0.37 -14.59
N ALA A 290 -18.44 -1.58 -14.91
CA ALA A 290 -19.87 -1.89 -14.97
C ALA A 290 -20.54 -1.73 -13.59
N LEU A 291 -19.86 -2.10 -12.51
CA LEU A 291 -20.37 -1.91 -11.14
C LEU A 291 -20.44 -0.44 -10.74
N ARG A 292 -19.50 0.39 -11.20
CA ARG A 292 -19.57 1.84 -11.02
C ARG A 292 -20.69 2.47 -11.86
N MET A 293 -20.96 1.96 -13.07
CA MET A 293 -22.12 2.38 -13.85
C MET A 293 -23.44 2.04 -13.15
N HIS A 294 -23.53 0.87 -12.51
CA HIS A 294 -24.67 0.51 -11.67
C HIS A 294 -24.81 1.48 -10.49
N HIS A 295 -23.73 1.79 -9.79
CA HIS A 295 -23.74 2.75 -8.68
C HIS A 295 -24.23 4.15 -9.12
N ALA A 296 -23.90 4.57 -10.34
CA ALA A 296 -24.39 5.81 -10.94
C ALA A 296 -25.85 5.73 -11.46
N GLY A 297 -26.53 4.58 -11.32
CA GLY A 297 -27.89 4.37 -11.80
C GLY A 297 -28.02 4.17 -13.32
N LEU A 298 -26.91 3.90 -14.02
CA LEU A 298 -26.88 3.77 -15.48
C LEU A 298 -27.07 2.32 -15.97
N LEU A 299 -26.86 1.32 -15.10
CA LEU A 299 -27.05 -0.10 -15.39
C LEU A 299 -27.78 -0.82 -14.25
N GLY A 300 -28.49 -1.91 -14.57
CA GLY A 300 -28.93 -2.86 -13.55
C GLY A 300 -27.73 -3.53 -12.86
N LEU A 301 -27.93 -4.09 -11.66
CA LEU A 301 -26.87 -4.84 -10.98
C LEU A 301 -26.65 -6.17 -11.73
N PRO A 302 -25.43 -6.45 -12.25
CA PRO A 302 -25.16 -7.73 -12.92
C PRO A 302 -25.44 -8.93 -11.99
N PRO A 303 -26.08 -10.01 -12.47
CA PRO A 303 -26.41 -11.17 -11.65
C PRO A 303 -25.17 -11.76 -10.94
N GLY A 304 -25.18 -11.72 -9.61
CA GLY A 304 -24.11 -12.24 -8.75
C GLY A 304 -22.96 -11.28 -8.48
N ALA A 305 -23.06 -10.02 -8.91
CA ALA A 305 -22.08 -8.98 -8.61
C ALA A 305 -22.32 -8.28 -7.26
N ARG A 306 -21.25 -7.74 -6.66
CA ARG A 306 -21.26 -7.00 -5.39
C ARG A 306 -20.68 -5.59 -5.56
N ILE A 307 -21.38 -4.59 -5.03
CA ILE A 307 -20.84 -3.23 -4.88
C ILE A 307 -19.95 -3.19 -3.62
N ARG A 308 -18.65 -2.96 -3.82
CA ARG A 308 -17.63 -2.78 -2.79
C ARG A 308 -17.32 -1.29 -2.65
N GLU A 309 -16.53 -0.87 -1.66
CA GLU A 309 -16.12 0.54 -1.49
C GLU A 309 -15.55 1.11 -2.80
N GLU A 310 -14.72 0.33 -3.50
CA GLU A 310 -14.11 0.70 -4.78
C GLU A 310 -15.11 0.98 -5.91
N HIS A 311 -16.39 0.58 -5.76
CA HIS A 311 -17.46 0.81 -6.73
C HIS A 311 -18.37 2.00 -6.37
N ARG A 312 -18.23 2.57 -5.16
CA ARG A 312 -19.12 3.61 -4.61
C ARG A 312 -18.65 5.02 -4.95
N HIS A 313 -18.31 5.24 -6.21
CA HIS A 313 -17.98 6.56 -6.73
C HIS A 313 -18.43 6.68 -8.18
N VAL A 314 -18.53 7.93 -8.66
CA VAL A 314 -18.91 8.21 -10.06
C VAL A 314 -17.93 7.52 -11.01
N PRO A 315 -18.41 6.92 -12.12
CA PRO A 315 -17.55 6.31 -13.13
C PRO A 315 -16.46 7.28 -13.60
N SER A 316 -15.21 6.85 -13.48
CA SER A 316 -14.05 7.61 -13.92
C SER A 316 -13.93 7.60 -15.45
N ALA A 317 -13.07 8.46 -16.00
CA ALA A 317 -12.73 8.40 -17.42
C ALA A 317 -12.26 7.00 -17.85
N ASP A 318 -11.50 6.31 -16.99
CA ASP A 318 -10.96 4.99 -17.29
C ASP A 318 -12.07 3.94 -17.38
N ASP A 319 -13.12 4.09 -16.59
CA ASP A 319 -14.30 3.21 -16.60
C ASP A 319 -15.08 3.38 -17.90
N TRP A 320 -15.38 4.63 -18.27
CA TRP A 320 -16.02 4.95 -19.54
C TRP A 320 -15.21 4.42 -20.72
N VAL A 321 -13.89 4.63 -20.71
CA VAL A 321 -13.00 4.17 -21.77
C VAL A 321 -12.93 2.66 -21.86
N ALA A 322 -12.87 1.95 -20.73
CA ALA A 322 -12.85 0.49 -20.73
C ALA A 322 -14.11 -0.05 -21.41
N LEU A 323 -15.28 0.46 -21.03
CA LEU A 323 -16.57 0.06 -21.60
C LEU A 323 -16.71 0.46 -23.07
N LEU A 324 -16.19 1.64 -23.46
CA LEU A 324 -16.19 2.08 -24.86
C LEU A 324 -15.25 1.26 -25.74
N ASP A 325 -14.07 0.87 -25.24
CA ASP A 325 -13.16 -0.01 -25.96
C ASP A 325 -13.82 -1.36 -26.24
N ASP A 326 -14.49 -1.92 -25.23
CA ASP A 326 -15.22 -3.18 -25.34
C ASP A 326 -16.43 -3.06 -26.29
N TYR A 327 -17.17 -1.95 -26.23
CA TYR A 327 -18.26 -1.67 -27.16
C TYR A 327 -17.77 -1.55 -28.62
N VAL A 328 -16.73 -0.75 -28.88
CA VAL A 328 -16.21 -0.56 -30.24
C VAL A 328 -15.62 -1.85 -30.80
N THR A 329 -14.95 -2.66 -29.98
CA THR A 329 -14.29 -3.88 -30.43
C THR A 329 -15.24 -5.06 -30.62
N ARG A 330 -16.32 -5.18 -29.82
CA ARG A 330 -17.21 -6.35 -29.86
C ARG A 330 -18.60 -6.06 -30.40
N ALA A 331 -19.15 -4.86 -30.20
CA ALA A 331 -20.47 -4.51 -30.72
C ALA A 331 -20.42 -4.02 -32.18
N ALA A 332 -19.25 -3.53 -32.63
CA ALA A 332 -19.04 -2.93 -33.94
C ALA A 332 -20.11 -1.85 -34.28
N PRO A 333 -20.17 -0.75 -33.51
CA PRO A 333 -21.19 0.29 -33.71
C PRO A 333 -21.06 0.99 -35.06
N GLY A 334 -22.14 1.69 -35.47
CA GLY A 334 -22.18 2.43 -36.73
C GLY A 334 -21.08 3.49 -36.86
N ALA A 335 -20.74 3.85 -38.10
CA ALA A 335 -19.63 4.76 -38.41
C ALA A 335 -19.75 6.13 -37.72
N ASP A 336 -20.96 6.66 -37.60
CA ASP A 336 -21.21 7.97 -36.95
C ASP A 336 -20.90 7.92 -35.44
N THR A 337 -21.31 6.86 -34.75
CA THR A 337 -21.00 6.64 -33.33
C THR A 337 -19.50 6.46 -33.11
N VAL A 338 -18.82 5.72 -33.98
CA VAL A 338 -17.35 5.55 -33.94
C VAL A 338 -16.65 6.90 -34.08
N GLU A 339 -17.15 7.78 -34.96
CA GLU A 339 -16.58 9.10 -35.18
C GLU A 339 -16.87 10.08 -34.02
N ALA A 340 -18.05 10.00 -33.40
CA ALA A 340 -18.35 10.75 -32.17
C ALA A 340 -17.42 10.36 -31.02
N ILE A 341 -17.24 9.05 -30.79
CA ILE A 341 -16.28 8.52 -29.80
C ILE A 341 -14.85 8.99 -30.12
N ARG A 342 -14.42 8.92 -31.39
CA ARG A 342 -13.09 9.38 -31.82
C ARG A 342 -12.85 10.86 -31.49
N ARG A 343 -13.86 11.71 -31.64
CA ARG A 343 -13.74 13.17 -31.39
C ARG A 343 -13.65 13.53 -29.91
N ALA A 344 -14.31 12.79 -29.04
CA ALA A 344 -14.43 13.14 -27.63
C ALA A 344 -13.42 12.43 -26.71
N LEU A 345 -12.93 11.23 -27.05
CA LEU A 345 -11.87 10.55 -26.27
C LEU A 345 -10.62 11.42 -25.96
N PRO A 346 -10.18 12.35 -26.82
CA PRO A 346 -9.04 13.21 -26.50
C PRO A 346 -9.21 14.10 -25.26
N SER A 347 -10.42 14.49 -24.85
CA SER A 347 -10.63 15.35 -23.65
C SER A 347 -10.26 14.61 -22.36
N VAL A 348 -10.52 13.31 -22.33
CA VAL A 348 -10.14 12.41 -21.23
C VAL A 348 -8.78 11.74 -21.43
N GLY A 349 -8.04 12.09 -22.50
CA GLY A 349 -6.69 11.60 -22.76
C GLY A 349 -6.62 10.23 -23.40
N TYR A 350 -7.54 9.92 -24.30
CA TYR A 350 -7.52 8.68 -25.06
C TYR A 350 -7.68 8.95 -26.56
N THR A 351 -7.25 8.01 -27.39
CA THR A 351 -7.47 8.06 -28.84
C THR A 351 -7.98 6.72 -29.34
N LEU A 352 -8.90 6.76 -30.30
CA LEU A 352 -9.41 5.56 -30.93
C LEU A 352 -8.49 5.14 -32.08
N THR A 353 -7.90 3.95 -31.99
CA THR A 353 -7.08 3.35 -33.06
C THR A 353 -7.82 2.21 -33.75
N ARG A 354 -7.27 1.66 -34.84
CA ARG A 354 -7.80 0.45 -35.48
C ARG A 354 -7.82 -0.78 -34.55
N ARG A 355 -7.01 -0.78 -33.48
CA ARG A 355 -6.93 -1.87 -32.50
C ARG A 355 -7.72 -1.57 -31.21
N GLY A 356 -8.60 -0.57 -31.23
CA GLY A 356 -9.35 -0.10 -30.05
C GLY A 356 -8.79 1.20 -29.46
N VAL A 357 -9.30 1.58 -28.29
CA VAL A 357 -8.95 2.80 -27.56
C VAL A 357 -7.57 2.65 -26.94
N ARG A 358 -6.74 3.69 -27.05
CA ARG A 358 -5.39 3.73 -26.49
C ARG A 358 -5.21 4.97 -25.65
N ALA A 359 -4.48 4.81 -24.54
CA ALA A 359 -4.11 5.94 -23.71
C ALA A 359 -3.26 6.93 -24.51
N ALA A 360 -3.59 8.20 -24.38
CA ALA A 360 -2.84 9.32 -24.89
C ALA A 360 -2.52 10.28 -23.74
N ARG A 361 -1.80 11.37 -24.04
CA ARG A 361 -1.53 12.39 -23.01
C ARG A 361 -2.80 13.21 -22.76
N SER A 362 -3.39 13.07 -21.58
CA SER A 362 -4.54 13.89 -21.16
C SER A 362 -4.12 15.36 -20.95
N PRO A 363 -4.83 16.33 -21.58
CA PRO A 363 -4.64 17.75 -21.29
C PRO A 363 -4.94 18.08 -19.83
N VAL A 364 -6.06 17.57 -19.30
CA VAL A 364 -6.47 17.77 -17.89
C VAL A 364 -5.44 17.20 -16.93
N ASP A 365 -4.96 15.97 -17.15
CA ASP A 365 -3.92 15.39 -16.30
C ASP A 365 -2.64 16.22 -16.28
N ARG A 366 -2.26 16.79 -17.44
CA ARG A 366 -1.10 17.68 -17.52
C ARG A 366 -1.33 18.99 -16.78
N VAL A 367 -2.53 19.57 -16.86
CA VAL A 367 -2.88 20.79 -16.10
C VAL A 367 -2.77 20.52 -14.61
N LEU A 368 -3.40 19.45 -14.11
CA LEU A 368 -3.34 19.08 -12.69
C LEU A 368 -1.89 18.78 -12.23
N ALA A 369 -1.12 18.04 -13.03
CA ALA A 369 0.26 17.70 -12.69
C ALA A 369 1.17 18.93 -12.59
N ARG A 370 0.93 19.96 -13.42
CA ARG A 370 1.79 21.15 -13.57
C ARG A 370 1.18 22.44 -13.07
N SER A 371 0.02 22.38 -12.43
CA SER A 371 -0.76 23.55 -12.01
C SER A 371 0.10 24.53 -11.22
N ALA A 372 -0.03 25.82 -11.52
CA ALA A 372 0.66 26.87 -10.78
C ALA A 372 0.22 26.91 -9.30
N ALA A 373 -1.00 26.45 -9.01
CA ALA A 373 -1.52 26.33 -7.64
C ALA A 373 -0.65 25.44 -6.74
N LYS A 374 0.00 24.42 -7.30
CA LYS A 374 0.96 23.57 -6.56
C LYS A 374 2.20 24.35 -6.11
N THR A 375 2.58 25.36 -6.89
CA THR A 375 3.70 26.25 -6.53
C THR A 375 3.28 27.22 -5.44
N TYR A 376 2.06 27.77 -5.48
CA TYR A 376 1.54 28.61 -4.40
C TYR A 376 1.43 27.84 -3.08
N ALA A 377 0.94 26.59 -3.13
CA ALA A 377 0.95 25.69 -1.99
C ALA A 377 2.36 25.47 -1.40
N THR A 378 3.39 25.44 -2.24
CA THR A 378 4.79 25.29 -1.78
C THR A 378 5.24 26.49 -0.94
N VAL A 379 4.77 27.71 -1.27
CA VAL A 379 5.04 28.91 -0.48
C VAL A 379 4.40 28.78 0.91
N GLU A 380 3.13 28.38 0.98
CA GLU A 380 2.43 28.20 2.26
C GLU A 380 3.10 27.13 3.14
N ILE A 381 3.45 25.98 2.55
CA ILE A 381 4.15 24.90 3.26
C ILE A 381 5.53 25.38 3.74
N ALA A 382 6.32 26.02 2.88
CA ALA A 382 7.66 26.49 3.25
C ALA A 382 7.60 27.57 4.34
N ALA A 383 6.63 28.48 4.28
CA ALA A 383 6.41 29.51 5.30
C ALA A 383 6.04 28.87 6.65
N ALA A 384 5.12 27.90 6.66
CA ALA A 384 4.71 27.20 7.88
C ALA A 384 5.86 26.39 8.51
N GLU A 385 6.62 25.65 7.69
CA GLU A 385 7.80 24.92 8.15
C GLU A 385 8.90 25.86 8.66
N GLY A 386 9.09 27.00 7.99
CA GLY A 386 9.99 28.07 8.41
C GLY A 386 9.59 28.67 9.76
N ALA A 387 8.30 28.93 9.98
CA ALA A 387 7.79 29.42 11.25
C ALA A 387 7.99 28.39 12.39
N ALA A 388 7.85 27.09 12.10
CA ALA A 388 7.99 26.03 13.09
C ALA A 388 9.46 25.72 13.46
N LEU A 389 10.38 25.75 12.48
CA LEU A 389 11.78 25.32 12.67
C LEU A 389 12.80 26.46 12.71
N GLY A 390 12.47 27.65 12.20
CA GLY A 390 13.38 28.78 12.11
C GLY A 390 14.71 28.41 11.43
N ASP A 391 15.82 28.65 12.12
CA ASP A 391 17.17 28.42 11.61
C ASP A 391 17.52 26.93 11.43
N ARG A 392 16.75 26.03 12.07
CA ARG A 392 16.93 24.58 11.90
C ARG A 392 16.32 24.05 10.61
N LEU A 393 15.51 24.83 9.89
CA LEU A 393 14.87 24.34 8.67
C LEU A 393 15.90 23.94 7.61
N ARG A 394 15.71 22.75 7.05
CA ARG A 394 16.42 22.21 5.89
C ARG A 394 15.39 21.56 4.98
N ALA A 395 14.69 22.38 4.21
CA ALA A 395 13.66 21.94 3.29
C ALA A 395 14.26 21.59 1.92
N LEU A 396 13.77 20.49 1.33
CA LEU A 396 14.04 20.10 -0.05
C LEU A 396 12.73 20.16 -0.85
N VAL A 397 12.70 20.92 -1.94
CA VAL A 397 11.60 20.92 -2.92
C VAL A 397 12.03 20.17 -4.17
N LEU A 398 11.28 19.13 -4.54
CA LEU A 398 11.58 18.32 -5.72
C LEU A 398 10.57 18.54 -6.84
N CYS A 399 11.08 18.91 -8.01
CA CYS A 399 10.30 19.09 -9.23
C CYS A 399 10.69 18.03 -10.29
N ASP A 400 9.81 17.78 -11.25
CA ASP A 400 10.11 16.90 -12.39
C ASP A 400 11.08 17.54 -13.39
N HIS A 401 11.00 18.85 -13.56
CA HIS A 401 11.73 19.59 -14.58
C HIS A 401 12.33 20.88 -14.02
N GLU A 402 13.50 21.24 -14.53
CA GLU A 402 14.12 22.53 -14.21
C GLU A 402 13.28 23.67 -14.78
N ARG A 403 13.16 23.70 -16.11
CA ARG A 403 12.30 24.62 -16.87
C ARG A 403 11.19 23.81 -17.51
N ALA A 404 10.08 24.45 -17.80
CA ALA A 404 8.98 23.89 -18.58
C ALA A 404 9.36 23.70 -20.07
N GLY A 405 10.27 22.78 -20.36
CA GLY A 405 10.99 22.67 -21.64
C GLY A 405 10.24 22.07 -22.84
N ALA A 406 8.95 22.33 -23.03
CA ALA A 406 8.27 21.99 -24.29
C ALA A 406 7.27 23.08 -24.67
N ARG A 407 7.22 23.46 -25.96
CA ARG A 407 6.12 24.28 -26.49
C ARG A 407 4.82 23.63 -26.04
N LEU A 408 4.07 24.33 -25.18
CA LEU A 408 2.77 23.87 -24.74
C LEU A 408 1.93 23.53 -25.99
N PRO A 409 1.18 22.40 -25.97
CA PRO A 409 0.19 22.13 -26.99
C PRO A 409 -0.65 23.38 -27.21
N ALA A 410 -1.04 23.68 -28.46
CA ALA A 410 -1.76 24.91 -28.77
C ALA A 410 -2.97 25.13 -27.85
N ARG A 411 -3.66 24.05 -27.47
CA ARG A 411 -4.82 24.04 -26.55
C ARG A 411 -4.52 24.45 -25.10
N LEU A 412 -3.26 24.43 -24.67
CA LEU A 412 -2.85 24.76 -23.30
C LEU A 412 -2.09 26.10 -23.21
N ARG A 413 -1.93 26.81 -24.34
CA ARG A 413 -1.33 28.16 -24.34
C ARG A 413 -2.34 29.14 -23.73
N GLY A 414 -1.89 29.94 -22.78
CA GLY A 414 -2.76 30.86 -22.03
C GLY A 414 -3.57 30.18 -20.91
N VAL A 415 -3.53 28.84 -20.81
CA VAL A 415 -4.09 28.09 -19.68
C VAL A 415 -3.02 27.84 -18.63
N LEU A 416 -1.91 27.22 -19.04
CA LEU A 416 -0.75 27.03 -18.18
C LEU A 416 0.23 28.19 -18.35
N GLU A 417 0.72 28.71 -17.23
CA GLU A 417 1.87 29.61 -17.23
C GLU A 417 3.07 28.94 -17.92
N ALA A 418 3.93 29.75 -18.52
CA ALA A 418 5.06 29.25 -19.31
C ALA A 418 5.94 28.30 -18.50
N GLU A 419 6.21 28.63 -17.23
CA GLU A 419 7.05 27.86 -16.30
C GLU A 419 6.23 26.99 -15.31
N ALA A 420 4.94 26.76 -15.56
CA ALA A 420 4.08 25.98 -14.67
C ALA A 420 4.66 24.57 -14.38
N GLY A 421 4.79 24.22 -13.10
CA GLY A 421 5.36 22.96 -12.62
C GLY A 421 6.89 22.85 -12.74
N SER A 422 7.60 23.96 -12.97
CA SER A 422 9.06 24.00 -13.08
C SER A 422 9.73 24.45 -11.78
N ALA A 423 10.97 24.03 -11.58
CA ALA A 423 11.79 24.45 -10.45
C ALA A 423 12.07 25.97 -10.46
N TRP A 424 12.04 26.59 -11.63
CA TRP A 424 12.20 28.04 -11.79
C TRP A 424 11.01 28.83 -11.27
N LEU A 425 9.78 28.39 -11.56
CA LEU A 425 8.58 29.04 -11.01
C LEU A 425 8.55 28.94 -9.48
N VAL A 426 8.93 27.79 -8.93
CA VAL A 426 9.08 27.58 -7.48
C VAL A 426 10.09 28.56 -6.88
N LEU A 427 11.29 28.65 -7.46
CA LEU A 427 12.31 29.59 -6.97
C LEU A 427 11.79 31.04 -7.01
N GLY A 428 11.19 31.46 -8.13
CA GLY A 428 10.66 32.81 -8.29
C GLY A 428 9.63 33.17 -7.22
N ASN A 429 8.65 32.29 -6.98
CA ASN A 429 7.61 32.53 -5.98
C ASN A 429 8.17 32.55 -4.55
N LEU A 430 9.12 31.67 -4.22
CA LEU A 430 9.75 31.64 -2.89
C LEU A 430 10.62 32.87 -2.63
N VAL A 431 11.29 33.41 -3.65
CA VAL A 431 12.09 34.64 -3.56
C VAL A 431 11.20 35.88 -3.47
N ALA A 432 10.04 35.87 -4.13
CA ALA A 432 9.12 37.00 -4.17
C ALA A 432 8.25 37.14 -2.92
N ASP A 433 7.93 36.04 -2.22
CA ASP A 433 7.12 36.07 -0.99
C ASP A 433 7.95 36.49 0.24
N GLU A 434 7.44 37.47 0.99
CA GLU A 434 8.11 38.08 2.14
C GLU A 434 8.37 37.10 3.30
N ARG A 435 7.56 36.04 3.42
CA ARG A 435 7.67 35.02 4.49
C ARG A 435 8.73 33.98 4.13
N THR A 436 8.88 33.65 2.85
CA THR A 436 9.83 32.62 2.39
C THR A 436 11.18 33.17 1.91
N ALA A 437 11.27 34.43 1.51
CA ALA A 437 12.54 35.05 1.13
C ALA A 437 13.63 34.95 2.23
N PRO A 438 13.31 35.12 3.54
CA PRO A 438 14.26 34.90 4.64
C PRO A 438 14.74 33.45 4.80
N LEU A 439 14.09 32.48 4.16
CA LEU A 439 14.52 31.08 4.14
C LEU A 439 15.65 30.83 3.12
N VAL A 440 16.05 31.88 2.40
CA VAL A 440 17.23 31.88 1.52
C VAL A 440 17.13 30.78 0.45
N PRO A 441 16.05 30.76 -0.37
CA PRO A 441 15.81 29.68 -1.32
C PRO A 441 16.87 29.65 -2.43
N MET A 442 17.29 28.44 -2.80
CA MET A 442 18.33 28.21 -3.80
C MET A 442 17.98 27.01 -4.70
N LEU A 443 18.10 27.19 -6.02
CA LEU A 443 17.91 26.17 -7.04
C LEU A 443 19.24 25.50 -7.39
N VAL A 444 19.24 24.17 -7.46
CA VAL A 444 20.34 23.37 -8.01
C VAL A 444 19.82 22.28 -8.94
N THR A 445 20.33 22.26 -10.17
CA THR A 445 20.05 21.24 -11.18
C THR A 445 21.34 20.75 -11.81
N GLY A 446 21.24 19.73 -12.68
CA GLY A 446 22.38 19.22 -13.43
C GLY A 446 22.98 20.23 -14.42
N ARG A 447 22.35 21.41 -14.61
CA ARG A 447 22.79 22.43 -15.57
C ARG A 447 22.93 23.82 -14.96
N THR A 448 22.22 24.10 -13.86
CA THR A 448 22.00 25.46 -13.38
C THR A 448 22.06 25.51 -11.86
N VAL A 449 22.65 26.58 -11.35
CA VAL A 449 22.51 27.01 -9.97
C VAL A 449 21.95 28.43 -9.99
N ALA A 450 20.88 28.70 -9.24
CA ALA A 450 20.26 30.02 -9.20
C ALA A 450 19.69 30.32 -7.81
N ALA A 451 19.62 31.60 -7.45
CA ALA A 451 19.03 32.05 -6.19
C ALA A 451 18.57 33.51 -6.28
N GLY A 452 17.89 34.01 -5.24
CA GLY A 452 17.64 35.45 -5.13
C GLY A 452 18.96 36.26 -5.09
N PRO A 453 18.97 37.55 -5.50
CA PRO A 453 20.22 38.31 -5.65
C PRO A 453 21.08 38.43 -4.39
N ALA A 454 20.46 38.50 -3.21
CA ALA A 454 21.18 38.53 -1.93
C ALA A 454 21.82 37.17 -1.63
N THR A 455 21.06 36.08 -1.77
CA THR A 455 21.51 34.71 -1.59
C THR A 455 22.67 34.36 -2.52
N ALA A 456 22.56 34.72 -3.80
CA ALA A 456 23.59 34.41 -4.79
C ALA A 456 24.91 35.11 -4.44
N ARG A 457 24.86 36.39 -4.04
CA ARG A 457 26.05 37.13 -3.56
C ARG A 457 26.65 36.51 -2.29
N ALA A 458 25.82 36.11 -1.34
CA ALA A 458 26.27 35.44 -0.12
C ALA A 458 26.95 34.10 -0.42
N PHE A 459 26.38 33.31 -1.35
CA PHE A 459 26.99 32.06 -1.79
C PHE A 459 28.34 32.27 -2.47
N LEU A 460 28.47 33.26 -3.36
CA LEU A 460 29.77 33.58 -3.99
C LEU A 460 30.84 33.96 -2.97
N ALA A 461 30.46 34.80 -1.99
CA ALA A 461 31.37 35.22 -0.93
C ALA A 461 31.79 34.03 -0.04
N TRP A 462 30.87 33.12 0.27
CA TRP A 462 31.15 31.91 1.05
C TRP A 462 31.99 30.88 0.27
N ALA A 463 31.69 30.70 -1.03
CA ALA A 463 32.38 29.72 -1.88
C ALA A 463 33.83 30.13 -2.18
N ASP A 464 34.15 31.42 -2.01
CA ASP A 464 35.48 32.02 -2.20
C ASP A 464 36.15 31.60 -3.52
N ARG A 465 35.37 31.67 -4.61
CA ARG A 465 35.81 31.29 -5.95
C ARG A 465 35.75 32.46 -6.93
N PRO A 466 36.89 32.98 -7.40
CA PRO A 466 36.94 34.17 -8.24
C PRO A 466 36.44 33.96 -9.68
N ASP A 467 36.31 32.72 -10.13
CA ASP A 467 35.82 32.38 -11.47
C ASP A 467 34.29 32.24 -11.56
N LEU A 468 33.58 32.36 -10.44
CA LEU A 468 32.13 32.36 -10.42
C LEU A 468 31.60 33.74 -10.77
N SER A 469 30.50 33.79 -11.52
CA SER A 469 29.84 35.02 -11.93
C SER A 469 28.34 34.97 -11.69
N LEU A 470 27.71 36.15 -11.63
CA LEU A 470 26.26 36.28 -11.49
C LEU A 470 25.66 36.90 -12.76
N THR A 471 24.59 36.29 -13.25
CA THR A 471 23.77 36.82 -14.34
C THR A 471 22.34 36.92 -13.87
N GLU A 472 21.72 38.10 -13.96
CA GLU A 472 20.30 38.27 -13.61
C GLU A 472 19.37 37.68 -14.68
N ASP A 473 18.33 36.98 -14.24
CA ASP A 473 17.26 36.41 -15.07
C ASP A 473 15.93 36.45 -14.28
N GLY A 474 15.02 37.34 -14.66
CA GLY A 474 13.66 37.35 -14.11
C GLY A 474 13.54 37.54 -12.59
N GLY A 475 14.40 38.37 -11.98
CA GLY A 475 14.39 38.64 -10.53
C GLY A 475 15.20 37.65 -9.68
N VAL A 476 15.81 36.64 -10.30
CA VAL A 476 16.80 35.76 -9.67
C VAL A 476 18.15 35.89 -10.36
N CYS A 477 19.22 35.40 -9.73
CA CYS A 477 20.56 35.37 -10.30
C CYS A 477 20.98 33.93 -10.58
N VAL A 478 21.44 33.68 -11.81
CA VAL A 478 22.13 32.45 -12.21
C VAL A 478 23.60 32.57 -11.85
N ILE A 479 24.12 31.53 -11.20
CA ILE A 479 25.53 31.42 -10.82
C ILE A 479 26.28 30.68 -11.94
N GLY A 480 26.99 31.45 -12.75
CA GLY A 480 27.84 30.96 -13.84
C GLY A 480 29.30 30.79 -13.42
N GLY A 481 30.15 30.43 -14.38
CA GLY A 481 31.59 30.30 -14.17
C GLY A 481 32.18 28.98 -14.67
N SER A 482 33.46 28.77 -14.41
CA SER A 482 34.19 27.54 -14.79
C SER A 482 34.06 26.44 -13.75
N TRP A 483 32.84 25.89 -13.65
CA TRP A 483 32.52 24.82 -12.71
C TRP A 483 31.52 23.83 -13.30
N SER A 484 31.39 22.66 -12.67
CA SER A 484 30.61 21.53 -13.16
C SER A 484 29.62 21.02 -12.11
N ALA A 485 28.62 20.24 -12.54
CA ALA A 485 27.64 19.61 -11.64
C ALA A 485 28.25 18.91 -10.44
N ARG A 486 29.38 18.21 -10.65
CA ARG A 486 30.10 17.56 -9.56
C ARG A 486 30.60 18.54 -8.49
N THR A 487 31.03 19.73 -8.92
CA THR A 487 31.59 20.75 -8.03
C THR A 487 30.49 21.54 -7.34
N TRP A 488 29.50 22.03 -8.09
CA TRP A 488 28.46 22.86 -7.52
C TRP A 488 27.51 22.09 -6.62
N VAL A 489 27.19 20.83 -6.93
CA VAL A 489 26.35 20.02 -6.03
C VAL A 489 27.02 19.87 -4.67
N ARG A 490 28.35 19.63 -4.63
CA ARG A 490 29.09 19.55 -3.37
C ARG A 490 29.07 20.87 -2.59
N LEU A 491 29.35 22.00 -3.26
CA LEU A 491 29.41 23.32 -2.61
C LEU A 491 28.02 23.77 -2.12
N VAL A 492 26.99 23.63 -2.94
CA VAL A 492 25.61 23.97 -2.57
C VAL A 492 25.12 23.08 -1.44
N THR A 493 25.47 21.79 -1.44
CA THR A 493 25.11 20.88 -0.34
C THR A 493 25.77 21.31 0.97
N ALA A 494 27.06 21.68 0.95
CA ALA A 494 27.75 22.18 2.15
C ALA A 494 27.14 23.50 2.64
N PHE A 495 26.89 24.47 1.75
CA PHE A 495 26.20 25.73 2.07
C PHE A 495 24.82 25.52 2.69
N PHE A 496 24.07 24.53 2.20
CA PHE A 496 22.78 24.10 2.74
C PHE A 496 22.91 23.45 4.12
N GLU A 497 23.79 22.48 4.29
CA GLU A 497 24.00 21.79 5.58
C GLU A 497 24.45 22.78 6.69
N GLU A 498 25.36 23.70 6.36
CA GLU A 498 25.84 24.77 7.25
C GLU A 498 24.74 25.79 7.62
N GLY A 499 23.61 25.80 6.92
CA GLY A 499 22.44 26.63 7.23
C GLY A 499 22.43 28.01 6.62
N HIS A 500 23.36 28.27 5.69
CA HIS A 500 23.33 29.48 4.89
C HIS A 500 22.19 29.47 3.86
N CYS A 501 21.68 28.29 3.50
CA CYS A 501 20.45 28.08 2.73
C CYS A 501 19.52 27.13 3.49
N ARG A 502 18.22 27.48 3.60
CA ARG A 502 17.23 26.64 4.32
C ARG A 502 16.26 25.94 3.40
N VAL A 503 16.07 26.42 2.17
CA VAL A 503 15.19 25.79 1.17
C VAL A 503 15.97 25.52 -0.10
N LEU A 504 16.21 24.25 -0.39
CA LEU A 504 16.86 23.81 -1.62
C LEU A 504 15.81 23.31 -2.60
N ILE A 505 15.79 23.87 -3.81
CA ILE A 505 14.94 23.45 -4.92
C ILE A 505 15.80 22.64 -5.89
N GLY A 506 15.31 21.51 -6.37
CA GLY A 506 15.98 20.79 -7.43
C GLY A 506 15.09 19.83 -8.18
N THR A 507 15.69 19.10 -9.11
CA THR A 507 14.97 18.11 -9.91
C THR A 507 15.19 16.70 -9.38
N ARG A 508 14.18 15.83 -9.57
CA ARG A 508 14.29 14.40 -9.22
C ARG A 508 15.53 13.74 -9.83
N ALA A 509 15.89 14.10 -11.06
CA ALA A 509 17.04 13.53 -11.76
C ALA A 509 18.39 13.81 -11.07
N LEU A 510 18.51 14.93 -10.35
CA LEU A 510 19.75 15.28 -9.65
C LEU A 510 19.69 14.97 -8.15
N LEU A 511 18.62 15.40 -7.49
CA LEU A 511 18.49 15.33 -6.03
C LEU A 511 17.61 14.16 -5.56
N GLY A 512 16.85 13.54 -6.47
CA GLY A 512 16.05 12.35 -6.16
C GLY A 512 16.91 11.08 -6.05
N GLU A 513 18.01 10.98 -6.81
CA GLU A 513 18.86 9.79 -6.89
C GLU A 513 20.35 10.13 -6.63
N GLY A 514 21.01 9.40 -5.72
CA GLY A 514 22.47 9.52 -5.51
C GLY A 514 22.98 10.76 -4.77
N TRP A 515 22.11 11.67 -4.32
CA TRP A 515 22.46 12.84 -3.49
C TRP A 515 22.43 12.50 -1.98
N ASP A 516 23.32 13.12 -1.20
CA ASP A 516 23.45 12.93 0.25
C ASP A 516 23.48 14.25 1.00
N ALA A 517 22.37 14.55 1.67
CA ALA A 517 22.25 15.58 2.70
C ALA A 517 21.49 14.98 3.89
N ARG A 518 22.09 15.05 5.08
CA ARG A 518 21.57 14.51 6.33
C ARG A 518 20.66 15.49 7.04
N GLY A 519 20.89 16.79 6.88
CA GLY A 519 20.12 17.85 7.54
C GLY A 519 18.66 17.94 7.09
N VAL A 520 18.32 17.42 5.90
CA VAL A 520 16.95 17.52 5.32
C VAL A 520 15.89 17.06 6.32
N ASN A 521 14.98 17.96 6.70
CA ASN A 521 13.94 17.74 7.71
C ASN A 521 12.53 18.15 7.25
N ALA A 522 12.42 18.71 6.04
CA ALA A 522 11.17 18.85 5.31
C ALA A 522 11.41 18.49 3.84
N LEU A 523 10.52 17.70 3.26
CA LEU A 523 10.53 17.33 1.85
C LEU A 523 9.20 17.75 1.22
N ILE A 524 9.21 18.58 0.19
CA ILE A 524 8.03 18.96 -0.58
C ILE A 524 8.13 18.30 -1.96
N ASP A 525 7.33 17.26 -2.17
CA ASP A 525 7.31 16.46 -3.39
C ASP A 525 6.25 16.97 -4.37
N LEU A 526 6.72 17.70 -5.39
CA LEU A 526 5.90 18.18 -6.52
C LEU A 526 5.96 17.23 -7.73
N THR A 527 6.67 16.10 -7.63
CA THR A 527 6.93 15.21 -8.76
C THR A 527 5.72 14.36 -9.12
N SER A 528 5.61 13.98 -10.39
CA SER A 528 4.59 13.04 -10.88
C SER A 528 4.99 11.57 -10.74
N ALA A 529 6.19 11.29 -10.21
CA ALA A 529 6.73 9.94 -10.08
C ALA A 529 5.93 9.11 -9.06
N THR A 530 5.46 7.94 -9.48
CA THR A 530 4.61 7.06 -8.63
C THR A 530 5.17 5.65 -8.48
N THR A 531 6.32 5.34 -9.07
CA THR A 531 6.94 4.03 -8.90
C THR A 531 7.46 3.90 -7.47
N THR A 532 7.23 2.74 -6.84
CA THR A 532 7.62 2.50 -5.44
C THR A 532 9.08 2.81 -5.18
N THR A 533 9.98 2.47 -6.11
CA THR A 533 11.40 2.85 -6.01
C THR A 533 11.58 4.36 -5.91
N SER A 534 11.00 5.12 -6.85
CA SER A 534 11.20 6.58 -6.90
C SER A 534 10.72 7.22 -5.60
N VAL A 535 9.57 6.76 -5.10
CA VAL A 535 8.97 7.26 -3.86
C VAL A 535 9.86 6.95 -2.67
N VAL A 536 10.26 5.69 -2.50
CA VAL A 536 11.11 5.23 -1.39
C VAL A 536 12.47 5.94 -1.41
N GLN A 537 13.11 6.09 -2.58
CA GLN A 537 14.38 6.80 -2.72
C GLN A 537 14.28 8.28 -2.40
N THR A 538 13.22 8.93 -2.88
CA THR A 538 12.93 10.35 -2.67
C THR A 538 12.70 10.63 -1.18
N ARG A 539 11.77 9.90 -0.56
CA ARG A 539 11.42 10.07 0.86
C ARG A 539 12.57 9.71 1.78
N GLY A 540 13.30 8.63 1.47
CA GLY A 540 14.44 8.16 2.24
C GLY A 540 15.63 9.14 2.33
N ARG A 541 15.60 10.28 1.63
CA ARG A 541 16.55 11.39 1.84
C ARG A 541 16.30 12.11 3.15
N ALA A 542 15.04 12.47 3.41
CA ALA A 542 14.65 13.17 4.62
C ALA A 542 14.79 12.29 5.88
N LEU A 543 14.63 10.97 5.73
CA LEU A 543 14.67 10.01 6.85
C LEU A 543 16.07 9.72 7.40
N ARG A 544 17.14 10.28 6.83
CA ARG A 544 18.51 10.08 7.34
C ARG A 544 18.65 10.73 8.71
N LEU A 545 19.41 10.13 9.63
CA LEU A 545 19.70 10.78 10.91
C LEU A 545 20.66 11.96 10.70
N ASP A 546 20.40 13.06 11.40
CA ASP A 546 21.30 14.19 11.51
C ASP A 546 22.09 14.10 12.83
N PRO A 547 23.42 13.91 12.79
CA PRO A 547 24.23 13.85 14.00
C PRO A 547 24.16 15.13 14.85
N SER A 548 23.86 16.28 14.24
CA SER A 548 23.72 17.56 14.95
C SER A 548 22.34 17.72 15.61
N TRP A 549 21.37 16.88 15.23
CA TRP A 549 20.02 16.88 15.78
C TRP A 549 19.45 15.46 15.94
N PRO A 550 19.81 14.75 17.03
CA PRO A 550 19.34 13.38 17.29
C PRO A 550 17.81 13.25 17.36
N GLU A 551 17.13 14.31 17.78
CA GLU A 551 15.67 14.37 17.92
C GLU A 551 14.95 14.72 16.61
N LYS A 552 15.66 14.73 15.47
CA LYS A 552 15.12 15.13 14.17
C LYS A 552 13.87 14.33 13.81
N VAL A 553 12.84 15.06 13.39
CA VAL A 553 11.64 14.51 12.75
C VAL A 553 11.52 15.10 11.35
N ALA A 554 11.30 14.24 10.36
CA ALA A 554 11.13 14.65 8.98
C ALA A 554 9.66 14.79 8.60
N ASN A 555 9.28 15.91 7.97
CA ASN A 555 7.96 16.05 7.35
C ASN A 555 8.08 15.80 5.85
N VAL A 556 7.23 14.94 5.31
CA VAL A 556 7.15 14.63 3.88
C VAL A 556 5.81 15.09 3.35
N TRP A 557 5.82 16.17 2.57
CA TRP A 557 4.65 16.78 1.94
C TRP A 557 4.49 16.29 0.51
N THR A 558 3.28 15.88 0.15
CA THR A 558 2.87 15.73 -1.25
C THR A 558 1.81 16.76 -1.59
N VAL A 559 2.04 17.56 -2.64
CA VAL A 559 1.07 18.55 -3.11
C VAL A 559 0.22 17.95 -4.22
N VAL A 560 -1.10 18.02 -4.06
CA VAL A 560 -2.09 17.36 -4.92
C VAL A 560 -3.07 18.40 -5.46
N CYS A 561 -3.12 18.54 -6.78
CA CYS A 561 -4.13 19.37 -7.44
C CYS A 561 -5.36 18.53 -7.80
N VAL A 562 -6.52 18.90 -7.28
CA VAL A 562 -7.79 18.18 -7.51
C VAL A 562 -8.78 19.13 -8.17
N ALA A 563 -9.41 18.68 -9.26
CA ALA A 563 -10.52 19.37 -9.88
C ALA A 563 -11.80 18.56 -9.75
N ASP A 564 -12.92 19.25 -9.52
CA ASP A 564 -14.25 18.65 -9.51
C ASP A 564 -14.89 18.68 -10.90
N GLY A 565 -15.95 17.89 -11.10
CA GLY A 565 -16.78 17.92 -12.31
C GLY A 565 -16.18 17.28 -13.57
N HIS A 566 -14.88 16.99 -13.61
CA HIS A 566 -14.24 16.27 -14.72
C HIS A 566 -13.87 14.83 -14.33
N PRO A 567 -14.10 13.79 -15.16
CA PRO A 567 -13.76 12.39 -14.83
C PRO A 567 -12.26 12.10 -14.68
N LYS A 568 -11.39 13.01 -15.14
CA LYS A 568 -9.92 13.03 -14.88
C LYS A 568 -9.51 14.05 -13.81
N GLY A 569 -10.45 14.71 -13.15
CA GLY A 569 -10.20 15.73 -12.12
C GLY A 569 -9.44 15.21 -10.90
N ALA A 570 -9.55 13.90 -10.62
CA ALA A 570 -8.83 13.21 -9.56
C ALA A 570 -7.49 12.57 -10.01
N ALA A 571 -6.96 12.90 -11.20
CA ALA A 571 -5.76 12.22 -11.71
C ALA A 571 -4.50 12.43 -10.84
N ASP A 572 -4.34 13.62 -10.24
CA ASP A 572 -3.25 13.88 -9.30
C ASP A 572 -3.48 13.17 -7.95
N TRP A 573 -4.74 13.08 -7.49
CA TRP A 573 -5.09 12.26 -6.32
C TRP A 573 -4.74 10.79 -6.54
N GLN A 574 -5.04 10.23 -7.71
CA GLN A 574 -4.66 8.86 -8.05
C GLN A 574 -3.13 8.68 -8.06
N ARG A 575 -2.36 9.71 -8.45
CA ARG A 575 -0.90 9.67 -8.29
C ARG A 575 -0.51 9.62 -6.83
N PHE A 576 -1.08 10.49 -6.00
CA PHE A 576 -0.88 10.48 -4.55
C PHE A 576 -1.18 9.10 -3.95
N VAL A 577 -2.35 8.52 -4.22
CA VAL A 577 -2.70 7.16 -3.75
C VAL A 577 -1.65 6.12 -4.15
N ARG A 578 -1.16 6.16 -5.40
CA ARG A 578 -0.10 5.25 -5.85
C ARG A 578 1.22 5.46 -5.11
N LYS A 579 1.58 6.70 -4.76
CA LYS A 579 2.79 6.98 -3.95
C LYS A 579 2.71 6.33 -2.56
N HIS A 580 1.52 6.27 -1.96
CA HIS A 580 1.34 5.72 -0.63
C HIS A 580 1.05 4.21 -0.60
N ARG A 581 0.72 3.59 -1.75
CA ARG A 581 0.43 2.16 -1.83
C ARG A 581 1.66 1.32 -1.46
N GLY A 582 1.56 0.53 -0.41
CA GLY A 582 2.67 -0.30 0.09
C GLY A 582 3.73 0.48 0.87
N TYR A 583 3.53 1.79 1.10
CA TYR A 583 4.43 2.61 1.89
C TYR A 583 3.91 2.72 3.32
N LEU A 584 4.72 2.31 4.29
CA LEU A 584 4.35 2.25 5.71
C LEU A 584 4.79 3.53 6.43
N ALA A 585 3.87 4.17 7.14
CA ALA A 585 4.17 5.30 8.01
C ALA A 585 3.24 5.31 9.23
N ALA A 586 3.67 5.97 10.31
CA ALA A 586 2.84 6.16 11.49
C ALA A 586 1.70 7.16 11.20
N ALA A 587 0.47 6.71 11.46
CA ALA A 587 -0.71 7.55 11.59
C ALA A 587 -0.63 8.36 12.90
N PRO A 588 -1.49 9.40 13.08
CA PRO A 588 -1.49 10.22 14.29
C PRO A 588 -1.72 9.44 15.60
N ASP A 589 -2.38 8.28 15.55
CA ASP A 589 -2.60 7.39 16.70
C ASP A 589 -1.40 6.47 17.01
N GLY A 590 -0.33 6.57 16.23
CA GLY A 590 0.88 5.75 16.32
C GLY A 590 0.76 4.37 15.68
N GLU A 591 -0.35 4.04 15.02
CA GLU A 591 -0.41 2.85 14.19
C GLU A 591 0.39 3.05 12.90
N ILE A 592 1.15 2.04 12.51
CA ILE A 592 1.90 2.07 11.27
C ILE A 592 1.07 1.37 10.20
N VAL A 593 0.55 2.12 9.23
CA VAL A 593 -0.33 1.62 8.17
C VAL A 593 0.18 1.97 6.78
N SER A 594 -0.26 1.16 5.82
CA SER A 594 -0.01 1.35 4.39
C SER A 594 -1.12 2.17 3.73
N GLY A 595 -0.78 2.92 2.67
CA GLY A 595 -1.74 3.71 1.90
C GLY A 595 -2.00 5.10 2.48
N VAL A 596 -3.00 5.78 1.94
CA VAL A 596 -3.32 7.18 2.30
C VAL A 596 -3.85 7.32 3.75
N ALA A 597 -4.21 6.21 4.39
CA ALA A 597 -4.75 6.19 5.75
C ALA A 597 -3.77 6.65 6.84
N HIS A 598 -2.44 6.55 6.61
CA HIS A 598 -1.46 7.11 7.57
C HIS A 598 -1.31 8.64 7.46
N VAL A 599 -1.79 9.22 6.35
CA VAL A 599 -1.80 10.67 6.15
C VAL A 599 -3.00 11.22 6.92
N ASP A 600 -4.18 10.68 6.62
CA ASP A 600 -5.41 10.96 7.34
C ASP A 600 -6.32 9.72 7.32
N ALA A 601 -6.95 9.40 8.46
CA ALA A 601 -7.83 8.24 8.58
C ALA A 601 -9.13 8.35 7.76
N VAL A 602 -9.50 9.57 7.35
CA VAL A 602 -10.67 9.88 6.51
C VAL A 602 -10.35 9.69 5.02
N PHE A 603 -9.08 9.73 4.62
CA PHE A 603 -8.71 9.59 3.20
C PHE A 603 -9.06 8.21 2.65
N SER A 604 -9.69 8.20 1.47
CA SER A 604 -10.00 7.00 0.71
C SER A 604 -9.08 6.87 -0.50
N PRO A 605 -8.56 5.66 -0.83
CA PRO A 605 -7.78 5.47 -2.05
C PRO A 605 -8.61 5.62 -3.34
N TYR A 606 -9.94 5.70 -3.23
CA TYR A 606 -10.84 5.67 -4.38
C TYR A 606 -11.30 7.07 -4.84
N ALA A 607 -11.39 8.04 -3.95
CA ALA A 607 -11.79 9.40 -4.26
C ALA A 607 -11.10 10.43 -3.34
N PRO A 608 -10.81 11.65 -3.84
CA PRO A 608 -10.35 12.75 -3.00
C PRO A 608 -11.46 13.25 -2.07
N PRO A 609 -11.11 13.99 -1.00
CA PRO A 609 -12.08 14.74 -0.19
C PRO A 609 -12.93 15.70 -1.03
N ALA A 610 -14.11 16.06 -0.54
CA ALA A 610 -14.98 16.99 -1.26
C ALA A 610 -14.34 18.38 -1.36
N PRO A 611 -14.58 19.17 -2.43
CA PRO A 611 -13.96 20.49 -2.62
C PRO A 611 -14.07 21.44 -1.42
N GLY A 612 -15.19 21.39 -0.68
CA GLY A 612 -15.41 22.20 0.52
C GLY A 612 -14.61 21.78 1.76
N GLU A 613 -13.92 20.64 1.71
CA GLU A 613 -13.15 20.10 2.84
C GLU A 613 -11.64 20.36 2.71
N LEU A 614 -11.16 20.82 1.55
CA LEU A 614 -9.73 20.98 1.25
C LEU A 614 -9.02 21.90 2.25
N ASP A 615 -9.62 23.03 2.59
CA ASP A 615 -9.03 23.99 3.53
C ASP A 615 -8.95 23.42 4.95
N ALA A 616 -9.98 22.68 5.39
CA ALA A 616 -9.98 22.02 6.69
C ALA A 616 -8.90 20.93 6.76
N VAL A 617 -8.75 20.15 5.69
CA VAL A 617 -7.67 19.16 5.55
C VAL A 617 -6.30 19.84 5.61
N ASN A 618 -6.07 20.90 4.84
CA ASN A 618 -4.79 21.61 4.84
C ASN A 618 -4.46 22.21 6.21
N ALA A 619 -5.44 22.79 6.91
CA ALA A 619 -5.26 23.31 8.26
C ALA A 619 -4.86 22.20 9.27
N ALA A 620 -5.50 21.03 9.18
CA ALA A 620 -5.14 19.87 10.00
C ALA A 620 -3.71 19.38 9.72
N MET A 621 -3.30 19.36 8.44
CA MET A 621 -1.95 18.97 8.02
C MET A 621 -0.88 19.95 8.51
N LEU A 622 -1.16 21.27 8.48
CA LEU A 622 -0.30 22.30 9.07
C LEU A 622 -0.16 22.14 10.59
N GLY A 623 -1.26 21.85 11.29
CA GLY A 623 -1.23 21.54 12.71
C GLY A 623 -0.32 20.34 13.01
N ARG A 624 -0.50 19.24 12.26
CA ARG A 624 0.35 18.04 12.37
C ARG A 624 1.82 18.32 12.05
N ALA A 625 2.09 19.15 11.05
CA ALA A 625 3.45 19.53 10.67
C ALA A 625 4.20 20.25 11.80
N SER A 626 3.50 21.10 12.55
CA SER A 626 4.06 21.79 13.72
C SER A 626 4.28 20.85 14.91
N ALA A 627 3.44 19.82 15.05
CA ALA A 627 3.47 18.83 16.14
C ALA A 627 4.49 17.69 15.92
N ARG A 628 5.76 18.04 15.70
CA ARG A 628 6.84 17.07 15.46
C ARG A 628 7.10 16.13 16.64
N GLU A 629 6.99 16.63 17.86
CA GLU A 629 7.16 15.81 19.07
C GLU A 629 6.10 14.70 19.13
N ALA A 630 4.83 15.02 18.89
CA ALA A 630 3.75 14.04 18.80
C ALA A 630 4.00 13.00 17.69
N THR A 631 4.53 13.44 16.53
CA THR A 631 4.93 12.51 15.46
C THR A 631 6.01 11.55 15.95
N ARG A 632 7.01 12.04 16.69
CA ARG A 632 8.08 11.20 17.24
C ARG A 632 7.57 10.21 18.28
N GLU A 633 6.67 10.63 19.16
CA GLU A 633 6.02 9.76 20.15
C GLU A 633 5.19 8.67 19.47
N ALA A 634 4.46 9.02 18.40
CA ALA A 634 3.65 8.10 17.61
C ALA A 634 4.48 6.92 17.03
N TRP A 635 5.77 7.14 16.74
CA TRP A 635 6.67 6.08 16.26
C TRP A 635 7.10 5.09 17.35
N ARG A 636 6.93 5.40 18.64
CA ARG A 636 7.23 4.51 19.79
C ARG A 636 8.65 3.92 19.73
N LEU A 637 9.64 4.80 19.58
CA LEU A 637 11.05 4.43 19.48
C LEU A 637 11.50 3.54 20.65
N GLY A 638 12.29 2.52 20.36
CA GLY A 638 12.83 1.58 21.36
C GLY A 638 11.83 0.56 21.91
N THR A 639 10.57 0.56 21.45
CA THR A 639 9.60 -0.48 21.82
C THR A 639 9.76 -1.74 20.95
N GLY A 640 9.43 -2.90 21.51
CA GLY A 640 9.49 -4.17 20.77
C GLY A 640 8.45 -4.25 19.65
N PHE A 641 8.77 -4.93 18.56
CA PHE A 641 7.93 -5.05 17.36
C PHE A 641 8.15 -6.39 16.67
N ARG A 642 7.28 -6.72 15.71
CA ARG A 642 7.43 -7.82 14.76
C ARG A 642 7.43 -7.25 13.35
N ASP A 643 8.50 -7.47 12.61
CA ASP A 643 8.64 -6.90 11.28
C ASP A 643 7.79 -7.62 10.23
N GLU A 644 6.46 -7.63 10.42
CA GLU A 644 5.47 -8.39 9.65
C GLU A 644 4.25 -7.51 9.33
N LEU A 645 3.66 -7.74 8.16
CA LEU A 645 2.43 -7.07 7.75
C LEU A 645 1.22 -7.83 8.28
N VAL A 646 0.29 -7.08 8.89
CA VAL A 646 -0.97 -7.58 9.43
C VAL A 646 -2.12 -6.90 8.69
N HIS A 647 -3.02 -7.70 8.13
CA HIS A 647 -4.24 -7.19 7.52
C HIS A 647 -5.30 -6.99 8.60
N THR A 648 -5.92 -5.81 8.58
CA THR A 648 -6.94 -5.41 9.53
C THR A 648 -8.20 -5.00 8.78
N LEU A 649 -9.36 -5.25 9.39
CA LEU A 649 -10.65 -4.79 8.89
C LEU A 649 -11.17 -3.72 9.84
N ARG A 650 -11.27 -2.48 9.37
CA ARG A 650 -12.00 -1.42 10.07
C ARG A 650 -13.49 -1.57 9.73
N VAL A 651 -14.34 -1.57 10.74
CA VAL A 651 -15.78 -1.75 10.61
C VAL A 651 -16.46 -0.60 11.33
N ARG A 652 -17.18 0.22 10.59
CA ARG A 652 -18.06 1.25 11.14
C ARG A 652 -19.48 0.74 11.03
N ALA A 653 -20.05 0.32 12.15
CA ALA A 653 -21.46 -0.05 12.20
C ALA A 653 -22.31 1.20 11.96
N ALA A 654 -23.27 1.15 11.03
CA ALA A 654 -24.32 2.16 11.03
C ALA A 654 -25.20 1.90 12.26
N ARG A 655 -24.94 2.60 13.37
CA ARG A 655 -25.89 2.62 14.48
C ARG A 655 -26.55 3.97 14.63
N THR A 656 -27.86 3.89 14.81
CA THR A 656 -28.76 4.87 15.38
C THR A 656 -28.07 5.63 16.51
N ALA A 657 -28.13 6.96 16.40
CA ALA A 657 -27.63 7.90 17.40
C ALA A 657 -28.09 7.50 18.81
N GLY A 658 -27.16 7.42 19.78
CA GLY A 658 -27.52 7.58 21.19
C GLY A 658 -26.81 6.75 22.27
N ALA A 659 -26.01 5.72 21.97
CA ALA A 659 -25.34 4.95 23.02
C ALA A 659 -23.82 5.22 23.05
N PRO A 660 -23.24 5.70 24.18
CA PRO A 660 -21.79 5.84 24.31
C PRO A 660 -21.12 4.46 24.32
N VAL A 661 -20.06 4.31 23.53
CA VAL A 661 -19.19 3.14 23.54
C VAL A 661 -18.39 3.17 24.85
N ARG A 662 -18.60 2.19 25.73
CA ARG A 662 -17.81 2.03 26.96
C ARG A 662 -16.51 1.30 26.63
N GLU A 663 -15.37 1.83 27.09
CA GLU A 663 -14.04 1.17 26.98
C GLU A 663 -13.99 -0.25 27.60
N GLU A 664 -14.98 -0.63 28.41
CA GLU A 664 -15.05 -1.92 29.12
C GLU A 664 -15.37 -3.15 28.22
N GLU A 665 -15.66 -2.99 26.92
CA GLU A 665 -15.97 -4.12 26.02
C GLU A 665 -14.73 -4.87 25.46
N ALA A 666 -13.52 -4.58 25.94
CA ALA A 666 -12.28 -5.26 25.54
C ALA A 666 -12.01 -6.60 26.25
N ALA A 667 -13.00 -7.18 26.94
CA ALA A 667 -12.91 -8.57 27.40
C ALA A 667 -13.12 -9.52 26.23
N ARG A 668 -12.26 -10.54 26.08
CA ARG A 668 -12.43 -11.57 25.04
C ARG A 668 -13.83 -12.19 25.17
N PRO A 669 -14.67 -12.19 24.12
CA PRO A 669 -16.02 -12.71 24.23
C PRO A 669 -15.93 -14.22 24.42
N GLU A 670 -16.60 -14.72 25.45
CA GLU A 670 -16.85 -16.16 25.57
C GLU A 670 -17.96 -16.57 24.59
N PRO A 671 -17.93 -17.80 24.07
CA PRO A 671 -19.05 -18.34 23.31
C PRO A 671 -20.34 -18.22 24.13
N PRO A 672 -21.44 -17.73 23.55
CA PRO A 672 -22.69 -17.62 24.29
C PRO A 672 -23.17 -19.02 24.72
N PRO A 673 -23.78 -19.16 25.91
CA PRO A 673 -24.29 -20.44 26.39
C PRO A 673 -25.42 -21.00 25.50
N VAL A 674 -26.18 -20.12 24.84
CA VAL A 674 -27.23 -20.45 23.88
C VAL A 674 -27.11 -19.56 22.65
N VAL A 675 -27.48 -20.09 21.49
CA VAL A 675 -27.55 -19.35 20.23
C VAL A 675 -28.93 -19.48 19.61
N PRO A 676 -29.40 -18.47 18.85
CA PRO A 676 -30.62 -18.57 18.07
C PRO A 676 -30.61 -19.73 17.08
N ALA A 677 -31.76 -20.36 16.85
CA ALA A 677 -31.96 -21.49 15.94
C ALA A 677 -33.39 -21.48 15.37
N ALA A 678 -33.67 -22.31 14.36
CA ALA A 678 -35.03 -22.48 13.84
C ALA A 678 -36.07 -22.87 14.91
N ALA A 679 -35.63 -23.59 15.96
CA ALA A 679 -36.42 -23.95 17.13
C ALA A 679 -36.24 -22.95 18.30
N CYS A 680 -36.20 -21.65 17.98
CA CYS A 680 -35.95 -20.53 18.89
C CYS A 680 -34.49 -20.42 19.35
N ALA A 681 -34.05 -21.16 20.37
CA ALA A 681 -32.67 -21.12 20.86
C ALA A 681 -32.18 -22.50 21.29
N VAL A 682 -30.91 -22.80 21.05
CA VAL A 682 -30.27 -24.09 21.42
C VAL A 682 -28.96 -23.85 22.15
N PRO A 683 -28.51 -24.78 23.01
CA PRO A 683 -27.18 -24.69 23.62
C PRO A 683 -26.10 -24.61 22.55
N ALA A 684 -25.14 -23.68 22.72
CA ALA A 684 -24.00 -23.62 21.84
C ALA A 684 -23.16 -24.91 22.00
N PRO A 685 -22.68 -25.53 20.91
CA PRO A 685 -21.80 -26.69 21.01
C PRO A 685 -20.53 -26.31 21.79
N ALA A 686 -20.28 -26.98 22.92
CA ALA A 686 -19.09 -26.73 23.73
C ALA A 686 -17.81 -27.09 22.97
N ARG A 687 -16.75 -26.28 23.13
CA ARG A 687 -15.40 -26.69 22.70
C ARG A 687 -15.02 -27.99 23.42
N PRO A 688 -14.38 -28.97 22.74
CA PRO A 688 -13.95 -30.20 23.40
C PRO A 688 -12.95 -29.84 24.51
N VAL A 689 -13.40 -29.90 25.76
CA VAL A 689 -12.54 -29.68 26.92
C VAL A 689 -11.64 -30.92 27.06
N SER A 690 -10.37 -30.72 27.42
CA SER A 690 -9.45 -31.85 27.65
C SER A 690 -10.08 -32.88 28.61
N ALA A 691 -9.82 -34.17 28.37
CA ALA A 691 -10.44 -35.31 29.05
C ALA A 691 -10.38 -35.27 30.59
N VAL A 692 -9.51 -34.43 31.16
CA VAL A 692 -9.33 -34.22 32.60
C VAL A 692 -10.57 -33.58 33.26
N THR A 693 -11.35 -32.79 32.52
CA THR A 693 -12.55 -32.09 33.03
C THR A 693 -13.82 -32.92 32.95
N ALA A 694 -13.89 -33.87 32.01
CA ALA A 694 -15.01 -34.81 31.90
C ALA A 694 -15.06 -35.78 33.10
N LEU A 695 -13.90 -36.09 33.70
CA LEU A 695 -13.83 -36.93 34.90
C LEU A 695 -14.35 -36.24 36.17
N ALA A 696 -14.33 -34.90 36.23
CA ALA A 696 -14.82 -34.14 37.39
C ALA A 696 -16.37 -34.13 37.47
N LEU A 697 -17.06 -34.22 36.34
CA LEU A 697 -18.54 -34.31 36.28
C LEU A 697 -19.06 -35.74 36.54
N ALA A 698 -18.26 -36.77 36.27
CA ALA A 698 -18.60 -38.16 36.62
C ALA A 698 -18.45 -38.46 38.12
N GLY A 699 -17.58 -37.73 38.83
CA GLY A 699 -17.34 -37.94 40.28
C GLY A 699 -18.43 -37.38 41.21
N GLY A 700 -19.29 -36.47 40.73
CA GLY A 700 -20.33 -35.83 41.55
C GLY A 700 -21.61 -36.66 41.76
N GLY A 701 -21.82 -37.72 40.96
CA GLY A 701 -23.03 -38.55 41.02
C GLY A 701 -23.13 -39.46 42.25
N ALA A 702 -22.00 -39.78 42.89
CA ALA A 702 -21.95 -40.71 44.01
C ALA A 702 -22.30 -40.07 45.37
N ALA A 703 -22.18 -38.74 45.51
CA ALA A 703 -22.51 -38.04 46.76
C ALA A 703 -24.01 -37.74 46.90
N LEU A 704 -24.75 -37.69 45.80
CA LEU A 704 -26.19 -37.35 45.81
C LEU A 704 -27.08 -38.59 46.07
N LEU A 705 -26.58 -39.78 45.75
CA LEU A 705 -27.24 -41.07 46.01
C LEU A 705 -27.13 -41.50 47.49
N LEU A 706 -26.22 -40.91 48.25
CA LEU A 706 -26.06 -41.16 49.68
C LEU A 706 -27.01 -40.30 50.54
N LEU A 707 -27.51 -39.18 50.01
CA LEU A 707 -28.41 -38.27 50.73
C LEU A 707 -29.90 -38.68 50.65
N THR A 708 -30.26 -39.53 49.69
CA THR A 708 -31.63 -40.04 49.50
C THR A 708 -31.97 -41.24 50.40
N VAL A 709 -30.96 -41.91 50.97
CA VAL A 709 -31.16 -43.08 51.85
C VAL A 709 -31.38 -42.68 53.32
N LEU A 710 -30.97 -41.46 53.72
CA LEU A 710 -31.13 -40.96 55.09
C LEU A 710 -32.43 -40.16 55.34
N THR A 711 -33.27 -39.97 54.31
CA THR A 711 -34.49 -39.16 54.40
C THR A 711 -35.77 -39.96 54.70
N TRP A 712 -35.70 -41.29 54.75
CA TRP A 712 -36.89 -42.16 54.87
C TRP A 712 -37.38 -42.48 56.30
N VAL A 713 -36.79 -41.86 57.34
CA VAL A 713 -37.26 -42.05 58.74
C VAL A 713 -38.09 -40.86 59.27
N ALA A 714 -38.23 -39.77 58.50
CA ALA A 714 -39.02 -38.60 58.90
C ALA A 714 -40.37 -38.48 58.15
N VAL A 715 -40.98 -39.60 57.76
CA VAL A 715 -42.20 -39.67 56.95
C VAL A 715 -43.50 -39.49 57.76
N LEU A 716 -43.43 -39.33 59.07
CA LEU A 716 -44.62 -39.11 59.91
C LEU A 716 -44.59 -37.72 60.55
N LEU A 717 -45.04 -36.70 59.79
CA LEU A 717 -45.85 -35.54 60.25
C LEU A 717 -45.74 -34.36 59.26
N GLY A 718 -46.71 -34.26 58.35
CA GLY A 718 -47.44 -33.04 57.94
C GLY A 718 -46.76 -31.77 57.41
N LEU A 719 -45.45 -31.55 57.55
CA LEU A 719 -44.73 -30.33 57.14
C LEU A 719 -43.78 -30.40 55.92
N PRO A 720 -43.39 -31.56 55.33
CA PRO A 720 -42.43 -31.56 54.21
C PRO A 720 -42.99 -31.00 52.90
N LEU A 721 -44.31 -31.12 52.64
CA LEU A 721 -44.91 -30.75 51.35
C LEU A 721 -44.81 -29.24 51.05
N LEU A 722 -44.89 -28.38 52.07
CA LEU A 722 -44.74 -26.93 51.91
C LEU A 722 -43.27 -26.50 51.72
N ALA A 723 -42.32 -27.13 52.42
CA ALA A 723 -40.89 -26.83 52.28
C ALA A 723 -40.31 -27.37 50.96
N THR A 724 -40.73 -28.56 50.52
CA THR A 724 -40.37 -29.09 49.19
C THR A 724 -41.05 -28.29 48.08
N GLY A 725 -42.32 -27.89 48.26
CA GLY A 725 -43.04 -27.02 47.31
C GLY A 725 -42.42 -25.63 47.17
N THR A 726 -42.00 -25.01 48.26
CA THR A 726 -41.27 -23.71 48.23
C THR A 726 -39.86 -23.86 47.67
N PHE A 727 -39.11 -24.91 48.02
CA PHE A 727 -37.79 -25.17 47.43
C PHE A 727 -37.86 -25.46 45.92
N LEU A 728 -38.80 -26.31 45.48
CA LEU A 728 -39.06 -26.57 44.06
C LEU A 728 -39.58 -25.31 43.34
N GLY A 729 -40.42 -24.52 43.99
CA GLY A 729 -40.89 -23.23 43.49
C GLY A 729 -39.75 -22.21 43.29
N VAL A 730 -38.84 -22.10 44.27
CA VAL A 730 -37.65 -21.23 44.16
C VAL A 730 -36.68 -21.72 43.11
N ARG A 731 -36.43 -23.04 43.01
CA ARG A 731 -35.60 -23.61 41.93
C ARG A 731 -36.22 -23.39 40.56
N ARG A 732 -37.54 -23.62 40.41
CA ARG A 732 -38.28 -23.35 39.17
C ARG A 732 -38.23 -21.87 38.80
N ALA A 733 -38.45 -20.97 39.76
CA ALA A 733 -38.36 -19.52 39.52
C ALA A 733 -36.92 -19.06 39.20
N ARG A 734 -35.89 -19.69 39.77
CA ARG A 734 -34.49 -19.42 39.40
C ARG A 734 -34.15 -19.97 38.02
N ALA A 735 -34.65 -21.15 37.67
CA ALA A 735 -34.46 -21.76 36.35
C ALA A 735 -35.17 -20.93 35.27
N LEU A 736 -36.40 -20.48 35.51
CA LEU A 736 -37.14 -19.59 34.62
C LEU A 736 -36.41 -18.25 34.44
N ARG A 737 -35.96 -17.60 35.52
CA ARG A 737 -35.17 -16.36 35.44
C ARG A 737 -33.80 -16.53 34.78
N ARG A 738 -33.24 -17.73 34.80
CA ARG A 738 -32.00 -18.05 34.07
C ARG A 738 -32.32 -18.27 32.59
N ALA A 739 -33.40 -18.98 32.29
CA ALA A 739 -33.89 -19.20 30.94
C ALA A 739 -34.31 -17.89 30.25
N GLU A 740 -34.98 -16.99 30.98
CA GLU A 740 -35.29 -15.61 30.55
C GLU A 740 -34.02 -14.87 30.17
N ARG A 741 -33.01 -14.83 31.05
CA ARG A 741 -31.73 -14.17 30.74
C ARG A 741 -31.00 -14.79 29.54
N LEU A 742 -30.97 -16.11 29.43
CA LEU A 742 -30.37 -16.81 28.28
C LEU A 742 -31.10 -16.48 26.98
N LEU A 743 -32.42 -16.39 27.01
CA LEU A 743 -33.24 -16.04 25.86
C LEU A 743 -33.08 -14.56 25.49
N GLU A 744 -32.98 -13.67 26.47
CA GLU A 744 -32.68 -12.24 26.29
C GLU A 744 -31.29 -12.05 25.67
N GLU A 745 -30.27 -12.80 26.11
CA GLU A 745 -28.93 -12.77 25.51
C GLU A 745 -28.91 -13.31 24.07
N ALA A 746 -29.77 -14.29 23.75
CA ALA A 746 -29.97 -14.77 22.39
C ALA A 746 -30.86 -13.82 21.55
N ALA A 747 -31.73 -13.06 22.20
CA ALA A 747 -32.61 -12.06 21.60
C ALA A 747 -31.88 -10.71 21.52
N GLY A 748 -31.04 -10.58 20.50
CA GLY A 748 -30.31 -9.37 20.18
C GLY A 748 -29.39 -9.59 18.99
N ASP A 749 -28.89 -8.50 18.41
CA ASP A 749 -27.88 -8.62 17.38
C ASP A 749 -26.55 -9.07 17.99
N PRO A 750 -25.90 -10.13 17.46
CA PRO A 750 -24.62 -10.57 17.96
C PRO A 750 -23.59 -9.42 17.88
N PRO A 751 -22.76 -9.22 18.90
CA PRO A 751 -21.69 -8.23 18.82
C PRO A 751 -20.73 -8.58 17.68
N LEU A 752 -20.19 -7.54 17.02
CA LEU A 752 -19.34 -7.68 15.85
C LEU A 752 -18.18 -8.67 16.06
N LEU A 753 -17.61 -8.67 17.27
CA LEU A 753 -16.50 -9.54 17.63
C LEU A 753 -16.83 -11.03 17.54
N ARG A 754 -18.09 -11.45 17.73
CA ARG A 754 -18.49 -12.85 17.55
C ARG A 754 -18.42 -13.30 16.09
N PHE A 755 -18.68 -12.42 15.13
CA PHE A 755 -18.49 -12.73 13.71
C PHE A 755 -17.02 -12.96 13.39
N ALA A 756 -16.14 -12.11 13.93
CA ALA A 756 -14.69 -12.29 13.84
C ALA A 756 -14.24 -13.63 14.46
N CYS A 757 -14.73 -13.98 15.64
CA CYS A 757 -14.43 -15.26 16.28
C CYS A 757 -14.93 -16.46 15.46
N ALA A 758 -16.13 -16.39 14.87
CA ALA A 758 -16.67 -17.44 14.01
C ALA A 758 -15.80 -17.65 12.75
N VAL A 759 -15.34 -16.58 12.12
CA VAL A 759 -14.44 -16.65 10.96
C VAL A 759 -13.09 -17.26 11.36
N ALA A 760 -12.49 -16.81 12.48
CA ALA A 760 -11.21 -17.32 12.94
C ALA A 760 -11.26 -18.82 13.30
N ASP A 761 -12.27 -19.26 14.06
CA ASP A 761 -12.48 -20.69 14.36
C ASP A 761 -12.80 -21.50 13.11
N GLY A 762 -13.53 -20.92 12.14
CA GLY A 762 -13.79 -21.55 10.85
C GLY A 762 -12.51 -21.79 10.05
N LEU A 763 -11.59 -20.82 10.03
CA LEU A 763 -10.28 -20.96 9.39
C LEU A 763 -9.40 -21.99 10.10
N LEU A 764 -9.40 -22.01 11.43
CA LEU A 764 -8.71 -23.03 12.24
C LEU A 764 -9.25 -24.44 11.92
N ALA A 765 -10.57 -24.62 11.97
CA ALA A 765 -11.22 -25.91 11.70
C ALA A 765 -11.04 -26.38 10.24
N ALA A 766 -10.85 -25.45 9.30
CA ALA A 766 -10.54 -25.75 7.90
C ALA A 766 -9.05 -26.03 7.64
N GLY A 767 -8.17 -25.93 8.64
CA GLY A 767 -6.73 -26.10 8.51
C GLY A 767 -6.03 -24.94 7.77
N LEU A 768 -6.67 -23.77 7.72
CA LEU A 768 -6.19 -22.58 7.02
C LEU A 768 -5.53 -21.55 7.92
N SER A 769 -5.64 -21.74 9.24
CA SER A 769 -4.99 -20.94 10.29
C SER A 769 -4.50 -21.86 11.40
N ARG A 770 -3.44 -21.43 12.12
CA ARG A 770 -2.96 -22.10 13.35
C ARG A 770 -3.68 -21.59 14.61
N ARG A 771 -4.45 -20.51 14.48
CA ARG A 771 -5.13 -19.80 15.56
C ARG A 771 -6.60 -19.60 15.22
N GLY A 772 -7.46 -19.79 16.21
CA GLY A 772 -8.90 -19.54 16.14
C GLY A 772 -9.27 -18.22 16.81
N ALA A 773 -10.44 -18.19 17.44
CA ALA A 773 -10.99 -17.03 18.13
C ALA A 773 -10.06 -16.45 19.21
N GLU A 774 -9.18 -17.25 19.82
CA GLU A 774 -8.22 -16.79 20.82
C GLU A 774 -7.17 -15.80 20.27
N GLY A 775 -6.98 -15.79 18.94
CA GLY A 775 -6.10 -14.84 18.27
C GLY A 775 -6.79 -13.56 17.81
N VAL A 776 -8.11 -13.43 17.93
CA VAL A 776 -8.84 -12.26 17.44
C VAL A 776 -8.55 -11.06 18.34
N VAL A 777 -8.15 -9.95 17.72
CA VAL A 777 -7.90 -8.67 18.39
C VAL A 777 -8.88 -7.64 17.88
N ALA A 778 -9.53 -6.94 18.80
CA ALA A 778 -10.40 -5.80 18.52
C ALA A 778 -9.86 -4.55 19.19
N ARG A 779 -9.82 -3.45 18.45
CA ARG A 779 -9.55 -2.11 19.00
C ARG A 779 -10.68 -1.18 18.59
N VAL A 780 -11.16 -0.38 19.53
CA VAL A 780 -12.11 0.70 19.25
C VAL A 780 -11.32 1.95 18.87
N GLU A 781 -11.61 2.52 17.71
CA GLU A 781 -11.00 3.76 17.25
C GLU A 781 -11.73 4.99 17.86
N PRO A 782 -11.08 6.16 17.92
CA PRO A 782 -11.68 7.38 18.49
C PRO A 782 -13.00 7.81 17.83
N ASP A 783 -13.24 7.42 16.57
CA ASP A 783 -14.48 7.70 15.84
C ASP A 783 -15.60 6.67 16.10
N GLY A 784 -15.37 5.72 17.01
CA GLY A 784 -16.30 4.65 17.37
C GLY A 784 -16.31 3.45 16.40
N SER A 785 -15.40 3.41 15.42
CA SER A 785 -15.24 2.23 14.55
C SER A 785 -14.42 1.13 15.23
N TYR A 786 -14.64 -0.12 14.82
CA TYR A 786 -13.89 -1.29 15.30
C TYR A 786 -12.79 -1.65 14.31
N ARG A 787 -11.58 -1.87 14.78
CA ARG A 787 -10.49 -2.47 14.01
C ARG A 787 -10.29 -3.92 14.46
N LEU A 788 -10.42 -4.85 13.53
CA LEU A 788 -10.38 -6.29 13.78
C LEU A 788 -9.20 -6.92 13.04
N SER A 789 -8.45 -7.78 13.73
CA SER A 789 -7.33 -8.53 13.15
C SER A 789 -7.16 -9.90 13.83
N LEU A 790 -6.34 -10.75 13.23
CA LEU A 790 -5.92 -12.03 13.79
C LEU A 790 -4.44 -11.95 14.14
N ALA A 791 -4.10 -12.04 15.43
CA ALA A 791 -2.73 -11.90 15.93
C ALA A 791 -1.98 -13.23 15.99
N ASP A 792 -0.64 -13.15 15.97
CA ASP A 792 0.31 -14.28 15.96
C ASP A 792 0.11 -15.26 14.79
N VAL A 793 -0.20 -14.74 13.60
CA VAL A 793 -0.31 -15.50 12.35
C VAL A 793 0.50 -14.84 11.25
N ASP A 794 0.89 -15.61 10.23
CA ASP A 794 1.59 -15.07 9.07
C ASP A 794 0.68 -14.13 8.24
N THR A 795 1.31 -13.27 7.43
CA THR A 795 0.62 -12.24 6.62
C THR A 795 -0.45 -12.82 5.70
N VAL A 796 -0.25 -14.01 5.12
CA VAL A 796 -1.24 -14.66 4.23
C VAL A 796 -2.46 -15.11 5.03
N THR A 797 -2.25 -15.68 6.22
CA THR A 797 -3.34 -16.06 7.13
C THR A 797 -4.11 -14.84 7.63
N SER A 798 -3.40 -13.76 7.96
CA SER A 798 -4.02 -12.48 8.37
C SER A 798 -4.88 -11.88 7.25
N GLU A 799 -4.40 -11.87 6.00
CA GLU A 799 -5.14 -11.42 4.82
C GLU A 799 -6.42 -12.24 4.61
N ARG A 800 -6.30 -13.57 4.66
CA ARG A 800 -7.44 -14.49 4.54
C ARG A 800 -8.51 -14.21 5.59
N PHE A 801 -8.11 -13.95 6.83
CA PHE A 801 -9.04 -13.60 7.90
C PHE A 801 -9.77 -12.29 7.62
N ALA A 802 -9.05 -11.22 7.27
CA ALA A 802 -9.65 -9.91 7.01
C ALA A 802 -10.62 -9.95 5.82
N LEU A 803 -10.24 -10.61 4.72
CA LEU A 803 -11.10 -10.82 3.55
C LEU A 803 -12.33 -11.67 3.88
N ALA A 804 -12.15 -12.78 4.59
CA ALA A 804 -13.26 -13.64 4.96
C ALA A 804 -14.25 -12.93 5.89
N LEU A 805 -13.75 -12.10 6.81
CA LEU A 805 -14.58 -11.29 7.69
C LEU A 805 -15.33 -10.20 6.90
N ASP A 806 -14.68 -9.50 5.96
CA ASP A 806 -15.36 -8.56 5.07
C ASP A 806 -16.54 -9.21 4.34
N GLU A 807 -16.33 -10.42 3.79
CA GLU A 807 -17.38 -11.17 3.09
C GLU A 807 -18.57 -11.54 4.00
N VAL A 808 -18.34 -11.91 5.26
CA VAL A 808 -19.42 -12.24 6.22
C VAL A 808 -20.25 -11.02 6.59
N LEU A 809 -19.60 -9.87 6.76
CA LEU A 809 -20.24 -8.65 7.25
C LEU A 809 -20.97 -7.88 6.16
N SER A 810 -20.76 -8.26 4.91
CA SER A 810 -21.21 -7.50 3.75
C SER A 810 -22.47 -8.07 3.11
N PRO A 811 -23.14 -7.28 2.23
CA PRO A 811 -24.31 -7.75 1.52
C PRO A 811 -24.08 -9.04 0.72
N ILE A 812 -25.09 -9.91 0.72
CA ILE A 812 -25.01 -11.22 0.06
C ILE A 812 -24.98 -11.03 -1.47
N ALA A 813 -23.94 -11.57 -2.11
CA ALA A 813 -23.76 -11.51 -3.56
C ALA A 813 -24.17 -12.83 -4.24
N ALA A 814 -23.19 -13.63 -4.67
CA ALA A 814 -23.36 -15.00 -5.15
C ALA A 814 -22.35 -15.94 -4.47
N PRO A 815 -22.36 -16.06 -3.14
CA PRO A 815 -21.48 -16.99 -2.45
C PRO A 815 -21.88 -18.43 -2.82
N ARG A 816 -20.90 -19.35 -2.80
CA ARG A 816 -21.17 -20.76 -3.12
C ARG A 816 -22.05 -21.46 -2.08
N TYR A 817 -22.00 -20.97 -0.84
CA TYR A 817 -22.87 -21.39 0.26
C TYR A 817 -23.35 -20.15 1.02
N VAL A 818 -24.56 -20.21 1.57
CA VAL A 818 -25.10 -19.20 2.50
C VAL A 818 -25.38 -19.84 3.86
N MET A 819 -25.30 -19.02 4.91
CA MET A 819 -25.46 -19.43 6.30
C MET A 819 -26.64 -18.68 6.94
N PRO A 820 -27.63 -19.36 7.53
CA PRO A 820 -28.72 -18.69 8.21
C PRO A 820 -28.30 -18.14 9.59
N ARG A 821 -28.83 -16.98 9.93
CA ARG A 821 -28.87 -16.38 11.26
C ARG A 821 -30.32 -16.18 11.66
N TYR A 822 -30.78 -16.93 12.65
CA TYR A 822 -32.15 -16.80 13.14
C TYR A 822 -32.27 -15.57 14.05
N VAL A 823 -33.34 -14.79 13.88
CA VAL A 823 -33.61 -13.58 14.66
C VAL A 823 -34.73 -13.86 15.65
N LEU A 824 -34.55 -13.43 16.90
CA LEU A 824 -35.52 -13.52 17.98
C LEU A 824 -35.93 -12.12 18.42
N ARG A 825 -37.23 -11.83 18.43
CA ARG A 825 -37.83 -10.55 18.85
C ARG A 825 -38.49 -10.66 20.23
N SER A 826 -39.21 -11.75 20.49
CA SER A 826 -39.74 -12.08 21.81
C SER A 826 -40.36 -13.49 21.82
N ALA A 827 -39.79 -14.45 22.54
CA ALA A 827 -40.41 -15.77 22.73
C ALA A 827 -40.75 -15.98 24.22
N PRO A 828 -41.96 -16.49 24.57
CA PRO A 828 -42.27 -16.82 25.95
C PRO A 828 -41.36 -17.96 26.40
N VAL A 829 -40.60 -17.77 27.48
CA VAL A 829 -39.67 -18.79 28.03
C VAL A 829 -40.36 -20.12 28.30
N GLN A 830 -41.66 -20.09 28.60
CA GLN A 830 -42.49 -21.28 28.79
C GLN A 830 -42.67 -22.08 27.49
N GLU A 831 -42.87 -21.41 26.36
CA GLU A 831 -42.97 -22.04 25.03
C GLU A 831 -41.63 -22.57 24.55
N TRP A 832 -40.54 -21.86 24.85
CA TRP A 832 -39.18 -22.34 24.56
C TRP A 832 -38.86 -23.61 25.35
N LEU A 833 -39.14 -23.62 26.66
CA LEU A 833 -38.95 -24.81 27.51
C LEU A 833 -39.87 -25.99 27.11
N ALA A 834 -41.02 -25.69 26.52
CA ALA A 834 -41.94 -26.70 25.98
C ALA A 834 -41.58 -27.16 24.55
N GLY A 835 -40.56 -26.57 23.91
CA GLY A 835 -40.16 -26.87 22.54
C GLY A 835 -41.12 -26.37 21.45
N ALA A 836 -42.04 -25.47 21.81
CA ALA A 836 -43.06 -24.91 20.91
C ALA A 836 -42.64 -23.60 20.24
N ALA A 837 -41.62 -22.91 20.79
CA ALA A 837 -41.15 -21.63 20.26
C ALA A 837 -40.41 -21.78 18.91
N ARG A 838 -40.54 -20.77 18.04
CA ARG A 838 -39.87 -20.65 16.73
C ARG A 838 -39.15 -19.31 16.62
N ALA A 839 -38.20 -19.22 15.69
CA ALA A 839 -37.56 -17.95 15.37
C ALA A 839 -38.51 -17.01 14.60
N ASP A 840 -38.38 -15.70 14.84
CA ASP A 840 -39.21 -14.66 14.22
C ASP A 840 -38.80 -14.33 12.78
N GLY A 841 -37.56 -14.65 12.41
CA GLY A 841 -37.04 -14.43 11.07
C GLY A 841 -35.70 -15.10 10.84
N VAL A 842 -35.23 -15.02 9.60
CA VAL A 842 -33.90 -15.50 9.21
C VAL A 842 -33.22 -14.43 8.36
N VAL A 843 -31.98 -14.11 8.72
CA VAL A 843 -31.06 -13.28 7.94
C VAL A 843 -29.98 -14.20 7.42
N TYR A 844 -29.67 -14.15 6.13
CA TYR A 844 -28.60 -14.96 5.57
C TYR A 844 -27.27 -14.20 5.56
N HIS A 845 -26.18 -14.94 5.68
CA HIS A 845 -24.82 -14.44 5.51
C HIS A 845 -24.08 -15.27 4.46
N ALA A 846 -23.13 -14.66 3.77
CA ALA A 846 -22.25 -15.40 2.87
C ALA A 846 -21.34 -16.33 3.67
N VAL A 847 -21.17 -17.58 3.22
CA VAL A 847 -20.01 -18.38 3.62
C VAL A 847 -18.82 -17.88 2.81
N PRO A 848 -17.74 -17.38 3.46
CA PRO A 848 -16.62 -16.77 2.75
C PRO A 848 -16.02 -17.67 1.69
N ALA A 849 -15.59 -17.11 0.57
CA ALA A 849 -15.10 -17.86 -0.59
C ALA A 849 -14.02 -18.87 -0.23
N VAL A 850 -13.09 -18.52 0.68
CA VAL A 850 -12.02 -19.40 1.15
C VAL A 850 -12.52 -20.62 1.94
N LEU A 851 -13.64 -20.47 2.65
CA LEU A 851 -14.34 -21.50 3.44
C LEU A 851 -15.44 -22.21 2.63
N GLY A 852 -15.96 -21.58 1.56
CA GLY A 852 -16.98 -22.11 0.66
C GLY A 852 -16.43 -22.95 -0.49
N GLN A 853 -15.11 -23.18 -0.58
CA GLN A 853 -14.49 -23.92 -1.69
C GLN A 853 -14.95 -25.37 -1.81
N ASN A 854 -15.39 -25.98 -0.71
CA ASN A 854 -15.96 -27.33 -0.71
C ASN A 854 -16.88 -27.52 0.50
N ARG A 855 -17.70 -28.57 0.46
CA ARG A 855 -18.65 -28.90 1.54
C ARG A 855 -17.95 -29.10 2.89
N GLY A 856 -16.77 -29.70 2.91
CA GLY A 856 -16.01 -29.95 4.15
C GLY A 856 -15.65 -28.68 4.90
N ARG A 857 -15.11 -27.67 4.18
CA ARG A 857 -14.79 -26.35 4.75
C ARG A 857 -16.04 -25.55 5.10
N ALA A 858 -17.09 -25.62 4.28
CA ALA A 858 -18.36 -24.96 4.59
C ALA A 858 -18.97 -25.52 5.88
N THR A 859 -18.88 -26.84 6.09
CA THR A 859 -19.32 -27.52 7.33
C THR A 859 -18.42 -27.18 8.52
N ALA A 860 -17.12 -26.97 8.30
CA ALA A 860 -16.21 -26.50 9.35
C ALA A 860 -16.57 -25.08 9.80
N PHE A 861 -16.84 -24.17 8.86
CA PHE A 861 -17.35 -22.84 9.16
C PHE A 861 -18.71 -22.88 9.85
N ALA A 862 -19.64 -23.73 9.40
CA ALA A 862 -20.94 -23.91 10.04
C ALA A 862 -20.83 -24.29 11.52
N ARG A 863 -19.89 -25.18 11.88
CA ARG A 863 -19.64 -25.53 13.29
C ARG A 863 -19.17 -24.33 14.11
N ALA A 864 -18.28 -23.51 13.56
CA ALA A 864 -17.85 -22.27 14.21
C ALA A 864 -19.01 -21.26 14.31
N TRP A 865 -19.78 -21.08 13.24
CA TRP A 865 -20.97 -20.23 13.20
C TRP A 865 -22.01 -20.63 14.27
N ASN A 866 -22.27 -21.92 14.40
CA ASN A 866 -23.19 -22.48 15.39
C ASN A 866 -22.68 -22.31 16.83
N THR A 867 -21.37 -22.12 17.01
CA THR A 867 -20.76 -21.84 18.33
C THR A 867 -20.94 -20.38 18.73
N TRP A 868 -20.84 -19.46 17.77
CA TRP A 868 -20.69 -18.03 18.05
C TRP A 868 -21.92 -17.19 17.70
N ILE A 869 -22.72 -17.57 16.70
CA ILE A 869 -23.73 -16.72 16.09
C ILE A 869 -25.12 -17.34 16.17
N SER A 870 -25.37 -18.43 15.45
CA SER A 870 -26.71 -19.02 15.31
C SER A 870 -26.60 -20.44 14.80
N ALA A 871 -27.41 -21.36 15.32
CA ALA A 871 -27.37 -22.77 14.91
C ALA A 871 -28.15 -23.00 13.62
N GLY A 872 -27.44 -23.41 12.57
CA GLY A 872 -27.99 -23.78 11.26
C GLY A 872 -27.02 -24.62 10.42
N GLU A 873 -27.44 -24.94 9.20
CA GLU A 873 -26.64 -25.68 8.21
C GLU A 873 -26.36 -24.79 6.99
N PRO A 874 -25.19 -24.94 6.33
CA PRO A 874 -24.86 -24.18 5.14
C PRO A 874 -25.71 -24.66 3.96
N VAL A 875 -26.41 -23.73 3.30
CA VAL A 875 -27.23 -24.01 2.10
C VAL A 875 -26.38 -23.82 0.86
N TYR A 876 -26.37 -24.80 -0.04
CA TYR A 876 -25.63 -24.72 -1.30
C TYR A 876 -26.38 -23.85 -2.31
N ALA A 877 -25.73 -22.81 -2.83
CA ALA A 877 -26.36 -21.80 -3.67
C ALA A 877 -26.99 -22.34 -4.97
N ASN A 878 -26.44 -23.42 -5.55
CA ASN A 878 -26.96 -24.01 -6.79
C ASN A 878 -28.00 -25.12 -6.55
N THR A 879 -28.70 -25.09 -5.42
CA THR A 879 -29.89 -25.93 -5.20
C THR A 879 -31.14 -25.07 -5.36
N PRO A 880 -32.32 -25.64 -5.70
CA PRO A 880 -33.55 -24.85 -5.81
C PRO A 880 -33.86 -24.02 -4.56
N GLU A 881 -33.54 -24.56 -3.38
CA GLU A 881 -33.64 -23.86 -2.09
C GLU A 881 -32.64 -22.68 -2.01
N GLY A 882 -31.37 -22.92 -2.33
CA GLY A 882 -30.33 -21.88 -2.31
C GLY A 882 -30.54 -20.78 -3.35
N GLU A 883 -31.04 -21.13 -4.54
CA GLU A 883 -31.41 -20.16 -5.59
C GLU A 883 -32.58 -19.28 -5.13
N GLY A 884 -33.58 -19.86 -4.46
CA GLY A 884 -34.68 -19.12 -3.85
C GLY A 884 -34.19 -18.14 -2.78
N VAL A 885 -33.31 -18.59 -1.88
CA VAL A 885 -32.70 -17.73 -0.84
C VAL A 885 -31.92 -16.57 -1.47
N LEU A 886 -31.09 -16.84 -2.48
CA LEU A 886 -30.33 -15.78 -3.17
C LEU A 886 -31.26 -14.84 -3.95
N ALA A 887 -32.34 -15.32 -4.55
CA ALA A 887 -33.29 -14.46 -5.25
C ALA A 887 -33.99 -13.47 -4.30
N THR A 888 -34.27 -13.88 -3.06
CA THR A 888 -34.94 -13.04 -2.06
C THR A 888 -33.98 -12.11 -1.30
N HIS A 889 -32.76 -12.55 -1.01
CA HIS A 889 -31.84 -11.84 -0.09
C HIS A 889 -30.59 -11.26 -0.77
N ARG A 890 -30.47 -11.34 -2.11
CA ARG A 890 -29.33 -10.74 -2.83
C ARG A 890 -29.32 -9.22 -2.68
N GLY A 891 -28.18 -8.67 -2.27
CA GLY A 891 -28.00 -7.24 -2.04
C GLY A 891 -28.51 -6.73 -0.70
N GLU A 892 -29.15 -7.58 0.12
CA GLU A 892 -29.53 -7.22 1.49
C GLU A 892 -28.26 -7.06 2.34
N ASP A 893 -28.15 -5.93 3.05
CA ASP A 893 -27.04 -5.67 3.97
C ASP A 893 -27.39 -6.23 5.36
N PRO A 894 -26.81 -7.36 5.77
CA PRO A 894 -27.25 -8.07 6.98
C PRO A 894 -26.93 -7.33 8.28
N LEU A 895 -26.01 -6.35 8.23
CA LEU A 895 -25.54 -5.60 9.41
C LEU A 895 -25.50 -4.08 9.22
N SER A 896 -25.78 -3.56 8.01
CA SER A 896 -25.66 -2.13 7.67
C SER A 896 -24.30 -1.55 8.08
N ALA A 897 -23.21 -2.28 7.82
CA ALA A 897 -21.87 -1.90 8.26
C ALA A 897 -21.01 -1.46 7.08
N THR A 898 -20.20 -0.42 7.26
CA THR A 898 -19.14 -0.07 6.30
C THR A 898 -17.83 -0.68 6.75
N THR A 899 -17.19 -1.43 5.87
CA THR A 899 -15.92 -2.11 6.10
C THR A 899 -14.82 -1.47 5.24
N VAL A 900 -13.62 -1.34 5.80
CA VAL A 900 -12.42 -0.85 5.11
C VAL A 900 -11.26 -1.77 5.44
N LEU A 901 -10.71 -2.43 4.42
CA LEU A 901 -9.50 -3.26 4.56
C LEU A 901 -8.26 -2.37 4.64
N ARG A 902 -7.41 -2.62 5.64
CA ARG A 902 -6.14 -1.92 5.84
C ARG A 902 -5.01 -2.92 6.02
N VAL A 903 -3.81 -2.51 5.63
CA VAL A 903 -2.57 -3.23 5.93
C VAL A 903 -1.81 -2.42 6.97
N ALA A 904 -1.61 -3.01 8.14
CA ALA A 904 -0.85 -2.47 9.25
C ALA A 904 0.48 -3.23 9.41
N TRP A 905 1.37 -2.67 10.21
CA TRP A 905 2.64 -3.26 10.62
C TRP A 905 2.66 -3.39 12.15
N ASP A 906 3.09 -4.55 12.67
CA ASP A 906 2.97 -4.91 14.09
C ASP A 906 4.17 -4.47 14.95
#